data_AF-A0A3N5F5N6-F1
#
_entry.id   AF-A0A3N5F5N6-F1
#
_cell.length_a   1.000
_cell.length_b   1.000
_cell.length_c   1.000
_cell.angle_alpha   90.00
_cell.angle_beta   90.00
_cell.angle_gamma   90.00
#
_symmetry.space_group_name_H-M   'P 1'
#
loop_
_entity.id
_entity.type
_entity.pdbx_description
1 polymer ?
#
loop_
_entity_poly.entity_id
_entity_poly.type
_entity_poly.pdbx_seq_one_letter_code
_entity_poly.pdbx_strand_id
1 'polypeptide(L)'
;MKTLDFDCSDAHRPAVEWAARTLDADTIETVSESGWASTFRIVGSDGTGYLKVVPAVQQPSIRHVMAVAEAFRDDVPTVIAARPEAGWLLTADHGGEPPDFDEPGDDMLAVVRRYATLQAQAARSPGLLASLEAVDVGTVLAELIDFLGADSTAPDPVTGETEGPVGAGYFIGDTDAERYRSLLQARGALLSRHIGGCVGLPPTLSHGDLHRWNVAIRPGGEVVFFDWDEAAIGPAGLSLHGLFRGCARATVLLDKIARGQAPAESLESRSLSTYISTLADAGYASEDALRAALPGALCAGQVRFITRFGLYPGEQARAQAANTLRTKLSDLLDLCDWLASRDAQSAAACADDYERREEWRRAHRLVQDQLARAPRDVGLLNRYASLSYRLGDARTADEAYRESIAIEPRQPDALAGLALTRLAHADMEGCADFVARTLAIDARHAPALAVQARMQRMAQVRDIAATPEGLPRWSVTEAERAAGRLEPDTIALLVDLFRKYGVVQVDNVFDPERIEQLQGAFAHSQEHYFEDVEHSDVLQVGDKRFMLTMELDEQFGAPDLVASDLLMPVMRSVVGKECILSAYTAVISLPGSSDQSIHKDHSELFEEDGWLLEHPTFAAQVIIPLLQLDAVTGATRMFKGSQRVPLRLASDLAHQDPEVPLGSCVLLDYSVAHLGIGNRSDQVRPILNLIYSRPWFRDCRNYHLQPPLKFAPGYLDSAPDTVHKLVEWWALERQAAAQAAESEQRSGG
;
A
#
# COMPACT_ATOMS: atom_id res chain seq x y z
N MET A 1 8.10 -43.91 26.51
CA MET A 1 7.82 -42.68 25.74
C MET A 1 8.23 -42.94 24.33
N LYS A 2 7.30 -42.87 23.36
CA LYS A 2 7.69 -42.68 21.97
C LYS A 2 8.46 -41.36 21.92
N THR A 3 9.67 -41.35 21.36
CA THR A 3 10.42 -40.12 21.13
C THR A 3 9.74 -39.44 19.93
N LEU A 4 8.77 -38.58 20.20
CA LEU A 4 8.18 -37.72 19.17
C LEU A 4 9.21 -36.62 18.89
N ASP A 5 9.49 -36.39 17.60
CA ASP A 5 10.29 -35.25 17.18
C ASP A 5 9.40 -34.01 17.27
N PHE A 6 9.83 -33.01 18.05
CA PHE A 6 9.04 -31.81 18.28
C PHE A 6 9.56 -30.71 17.36
N ASP A 7 8.82 -30.42 16.29
CA ASP A 7 9.06 -29.25 15.43
C ASP A 7 8.48 -27.99 16.09
N CYS A 8 9.03 -27.62 17.25
CA CYS A 8 8.66 -26.40 17.98
C CYS A 8 9.88 -25.77 18.63
N SER A 9 9.83 -24.45 18.87
CA SER A 9 10.89 -23.75 19.59
C SER A 9 11.12 -24.33 20.99
N ASP A 10 12.36 -24.22 21.50
CA ASP A 10 12.69 -24.71 22.85
C ASP A 10 11.87 -24.02 23.95
N ALA A 11 11.41 -22.80 23.71
CA ALA A 11 10.53 -22.07 24.62
C ALA A 11 9.14 -22.73 24.76
N HIS A 12 8.60 -23.31 23.69
CA HIS A 12 7.27 -23.93 23.68
C HIS A 12 7.28 -25.41 24.07
N ARG A 13 8.46 -26.06 24.09
CA ARG A 13 8.63 -27.49 24.40
C ARG A 13 7.89 -27.96 25.68
N PRO A 14 7.93 -27.24 26.82
CA PRO A 14 7.21 -27.67 28.02
C PRO A 14 5.68 -27.72 27.85
N ALA A 15 5.12 -26.78 27.09
CA ALA A 15 3.69 -26.70 26.81
C ALA A 15 3.25 -27.84 25.88
N VAL A 16 4.02 -28.04 24.81
CA VAL A 16 3.78 -29.10 23.82
C VAL A 16 3.86 -30.48 24.46
N GLU A 17 4.87 -30.74 25.30
CA GLU A 17 4.96 -32.01 26.03
C GLU A 17 3.80 -32.23 27.02
N TRP A 18 3.34 -31.16 27.68
CA TRP A 18 2.19 -31.23 28.58
C TRP A 18 0.92 -31.61 27.83
N ALA A 19 0.66 -30.99 26.69
CA ALA A 19 -0.51 -31.30 25.88
C ALA A 19 -0.39 -32.67 25.18
N ALA A 20 0.80 -33.04 24.72
CA ALA A 20 1.07 -34.36 24.13
C ALA A 20 0.79 -35.52 25.10
N ARG A 21 1.15 -35.35 26.39
CA ARG A 21 0.79 -36.31 27.45
C ARG A 21 -0.71 -36.34 27.76
N THR A 22 -1.40 -35.22 27.55
CA THR A 22 -2.84 -35.10 27.84
C THR A 22 -3.70 -35.79 26.79
N LEU A 23 -3.24 -35.87 25.53
CA LEU A 23 -3.96 -36.50 24.42
C LEU A 23 -3.39 -37.85 23.95
N ASP A 24 -2.33 -38.34 24.61
CA ASP A 24 -1.53 -39.49 24.14
C ASP A 24 -1.15 -39.34 22.66
N ALA A 25 -0.42 -38.25 22.37
CA ALA A 25 -0.16 -37.79 21.01
C ALA A 25 0.59 -38.80 20.13
N ASP A 26 0.16 -38.89 18.88
CA ASP A 26 0.84 -39.56 17.78
C ASP A 26 1.51 -38.54 16.84
N THR A 27 0.86 -37.40 16.58
CA THR A 27 1.41 -36.32 15.74
C THR A 27 1.18 -34.95 16.34
N ILE A 28 2.11 -34.03 16.08
CA ILE A 28 2.07 -32.64 16.52
C ILE A 28 2.46 -31.78 15.32
N GLU A 29 1.68 -30.73 15.05
CA GLU A 29 1.87 -29.83 13.93
C GLU A 29 1.76 -28.38 14.42
N THR A 30 2.71 -27.53 14.03
CA THR A 30 2.66 -26.10 14.30
C THR A 30 1.70 -25.44 13.33
N VAL A 31 0.63 -24.82 13.86
CA VAL A 31 -0.42 -24.14 13.07
C VAL A 31 -0.05 -22.68 12.83
N SER A 32 0.41 -22.00 13.88
CA SER A 32 0.85 -20.61 13.81
C SER A 32 1.80 -20.27 14.96
N GLU A 33 2.74 -19.37 14.71
CA GLU A 33 3.55 -18.71 15.75
C GLU A 33 3.55 -17.21 15.47
N SER A 34 3.28 -16.40 16.49
CA SER A 34 3.15 -14.94 16.38
C SER A 34 3.37 -14.27 17.74
N GLY A 35 3.46 -12.94 17.77
CA GLY A 35 3.49 -12.18 19.02
C GLY A 35 2.21 -12.30 19.86
N TRP A 36 1.09 -12.74 19.27
CA TRP A 36 -0.19 -12.95 19.96
C TRP A 36 -0.25 -14.30 20.67
N ALA A 37 0.12 -15.37 19.96
CA ALA A 37 0.12 -16.72 20.49
C ALA A 37 0.84 -17.67 19.53
N SER A 38 1.26 -18.82 20.06
CA SER A 38 1.63 -19.99 19.27
C SER A 38 0.58 -21.09 19.41
N THR A 39 0.14 -21.62 18.29
CA THR A 39 -0.92 -22.64 18.21
C THR A 39 -0.38 -23.92 17.60
N PHE A 40 -0.61 -25.04 18.28
CA PHE A 40 -0.18 -26.37 17.86
C PHE A 40 -1.37 -27.31 17.78
N ARG A 41 -1.48 -28.04 16.68
CA ARG A 41 -2.45 -29.11 16.50
C ARG A 41 -1.84 -30.41 17.00
N ILE A 42 -2.56 -31.10 17.87
CA ILE A 42 -2.11 -32.34 18.52
C ILE A 42 -3.14 -33.42 18.21
N VAL A 43 -2.68 -34.49 17.57
CA VAL A 43 -3.51 -35.65 17.26
C VAL A 43 -2.98 -36.83 18.06
N GLY A 44 -3.83 -37.44 18.88
CA GLY A 44 -3.49 -38.60 19.68
C GLY A 44 -4.64 -39.59 19.78
N SER A 45 -4.43 -40.66 20.54
CA SER A 45 -5.41 -41.74 20.69
C SER A 45 -6.70 -41.28 21.41
N ASP A 46 -6.61 -40.24 22.24
CA ASP A 46 -7.73 -39.62 22.95
C ASP A 46 -8.45 -38.51 22.14
N GLY A 47 -7.98 -38.21 20.91
CA GLY A 47 -8.62 -37.26 19.99
C GLY A 47 -7.69 -36.23 19.37
N THR A 48 -8.27 -35.24 18.68
CA THR A 48 -7.55 -34.08 18.14
C THR A 48 -7.85 -32.84 18.98
N GLY A 49 -6.81 -32.09 19.33
CA GLY A 49 -6.94 -30.83 20.05
C GLY A 49 -5.92 -29.78 19.60
N TYR A 50 -6.20 -28.53 19.98
CA TYR A 50 -5.36 -27.38 19.70
C TYR A 50 -4.83 -26.80 21.00
N LEU A 51 -3.51 -26.84 21.15
CA LEU A 51 -2.78 -26.17 22.21
C LEU A 51 -2.50 -24.74 21.77
N LYS A 52 -3.00 -23.77 22.54
CA LYS A 52 -2.65 -22.36 22.42
C LYS A 52 -1.74 -21.96 23.57
N VAL A 53 -0.61 -21.36 23.24
CA VAL A 53 0.37 -20.80 24.18
C VAL A 53 0.36 -19.29 24.01
N VAL A 54 -0.08 -18.56 25.04
CA VAL A 54 -0.20 -17.09 25.04
C VAL A 54 0.96 -16.46 25.82
N PRO A 55 1.40 -15.24 25.45
CA PRO A 55 2.45 -14.53 26.16
C PRO A 55 2.01 -14.15 27.59
N ALA A 56 2.99 -13.81 28.44
CA ALA A 56 2.77 -13.50 29.85
C ALA A 56 1.68 -12.42 30.06
N VAL A 57 1.67 -11.38 29.22
CA VAL A 57 0.69 -10.29 29.25
C VAL A 57 -0.76 -10.76 29.02
N GLN A 58 -0.96 -11.90 28.36
CA GLN A 58 -2.27 -12.44 28.01
C GLN A 58 -2.68 -13.65 28.86
N GLN A 59 -1.83 -14.17 29.75
CA GLN A 59 -2.19 -15.26 30.66
C GLN A 59 -3.55 -15.12 31.38
N PRO A 60 -3.98 -13.91 31.80
CA PRO A 60 -5.32 -13.72 32.38
C PRO A 60 -6.48 -14.13 31.44
N SER A 61 -6.30 -14.02 30.11
CA SER A 61 -7.34 -14.35 29.12
C SER A 61 -7.76 -15.81 29.18
N ILE A 62 -6.90 -16.74 29.59
CA ILE A 62 -7.26 -18.16 29.68
C ILE A 62 -8.42 -18.37 30.64
N ARG A 63 -8.47 -17.61 31.74
CA ARG A 63 -9.60 -17.68 32.68
C ARG A 63 -10.88 -17.12 32.04
N HIS A 64 -10.76 -16.12 31.17
CA HIS A 64 -11.89 -15.60 30.39
C HIS A 64 -12.43 -16.67 29.43
N VAL A 65 -11.56 -17.32 28.66
CA VAL A 65 -11.94 -18.40 27.73
C VAL A 65 -12.63 -19.55 28.47
N MET A 66 -12.08 -19.97 29.61
CA MET A 66 -12.69 -21.01 30.44
C MET A 66 -14.09 -20.63 30.94
N ALA A 67 -14.28 -19.37 31.36
CA ALA A 67 -15.58 -18.90 31.82
C ALA A 67 -16.63 -18.86 30.70
N VAL A 68 -16.23 -18.44 29.49
CA VAL A 68 -17.09 -18.46 28.30
C VAL A 68 -17.43 -19.90 27.90
N ALA A 69 -16.45 -20.81 27.88
CA ALA A 69 -16.66 -22.22 27.55
C ALA A 69 -17.59 -22.92 28.55
N GLU A 70 -17.50 -22.57 29.84
CA GLU A 70 -18.41 -23.11 30.86
C GLU A 70 -19.84 -22.58 30.70
N ALA A 71 -20.01 -21.32 30.31
CA ALA A 71 -21.31 -20.72 30.09
C ALA A 71 -21.98 -21.20 28.79
N PHE A 72 -21.20 -21.55 27.76
CA PHE A 72 -21.68 -21.84 26.40
C PHE A 72 -21.04 -23.10 25.82
N ARG A 73 -21.20 -24.23 26.52
CA ARG A 73 -20.54 -25.51 26.19
C ARG A 73 -20.82 -26.04 24.78
N ASP A 74 -21.97 -25.70 24.20
CA ASP A 74 -22.36 -26.16 22.86
C ASP A 74 -21.79 -25.26 21.75
N ASP A 75 -21.39 -24.04 22.10
CA ASP A 75 -21.04 -22.94 21.16
C ASP A 75 -19.55 -22.61 21.12
N VAL A 76 -18.76 -23.24 21.99
CA VAL A 76 -17.32 -23.03 22.14
C VAL A 76 -16.63 -24.39 22.15
N PRO A 77 -15.41 -24.52 21.60
CA PRO A 77 -14.66 -25.77 21.69
C PRO A 77 -14.48 -26.20 23.15
N THR A 78 -14.63 -27.51 23.40
CA THR A 78 -14.45 -28.07 24.74
C THR A 78 -13.03 -27.81 25.24
N VAL A 79 -12.89 -27.18 26.41
CA VAL A 79 -11.60 -27.06 27.09
C VAL A 79 -11.23 -28.43 27.66
N ILE A 80 -10.20 -29.07 27.10
CA ILE A 80 -9.69 -30.37 27.54
C ILE A 80 -8.88 -30.18 28.83
N ALA A 81 -7.96 -29.21 28.79
CA ALA A 81 -7.11 -28.88 29.93
C ALA A 81 -6.60 -27.43 29.80
N ALA A 82 -6.25 -26.80 30.91
CA ALA A 82 -5.66 -25.46 30.91
C ALA A 82 -4.66 -25.30 32.06
N ARG A 83 -3.66 -24.44 31.85
CA ARG A 83 -2.74 -23.93 32.87
C ARG A 83 -2.66 -22.40 32.77
N PRO A 84 -3.61 -21.67 33.40
CA PRO A 84 -3.68 -20.22 33.27
C PRO A 84 -2.38 -19.50 33.66
N GLU A 85 -1.74 -19.90 34.78
CA GLU A 85 -0.49 -19.29 35.25
C GLU A 85 0.70 -19.49 34.30
N ALA A 86 0.60 -20.45 33.37
CA ALA A 86 1.62 -20.73 32.38
C ALA A 86 1.25 -20.21 30.99
N GLY A 87 0.03 -19.70 30.79
CA GLY A 87 -0.43 -19.27 29.46
C GLY A 87 -0.79 -20.43 28.53
N TRP A 88 -1.18 -21.60 29.02
CA TRP A 88 -1.48 -22.76 28.17
C TRP A 88 -2.96 -23.14 28.20
N LEU A 89 -3.56 -23.27 27.02
CA LEU A 89 -4.94 -23.68 26.84
C LEU A 89 -4.99 -24.81 25.80
N LEU A 90 -5.56 -25.96 26.17
CA LEU A 90 -5.79 -27.09 25.26
C LEU A 90 -7.30 -27.26 25.03
N THR A 91 -7.74 -27.09 23.79
CA THR A 91 -9.13 -27.26 23.38
C THR A 91 -9.30 -28.44 22.43
N ALA A 92 -10.49 -29.02 22.40
CA ALA A 92 -10.85 -30.01 21.40
C ALA A 92 -11.03 -29.36 20.02
N ASP A 93 -10.89 -30.14 18.96
CA ASP A 93 -11.28 -29.71 17.61
C ASP A 93 -12.75 -29.24 17.58
N HIS A 94 -13.01 -28.11 16.90
CA HIS A 94 -14.38 -27.55 16.84
C HIS A 94 -15.34 -28.40 16.00
N GLY A 95 -14.82 -29.28 15.14
CA GLY A 95 -15.58 -30.27 14.38
C GLY A 95 -16.41 -29.68 13.24
N GLY A 96 -15.97 -28.56 12.68
CA GLY A 96 -16.71 -27.81 11.66
C GLY A 96 -15.77 -27.12 10.68
N GLU A 97 -16.34 -26.46 9.68
CA GLU A 97 -15.59 -25.73 8.64
C GLU A 97 -15.82 -24.22 8.78
N PRO A 98 -14.88 -23.36 8.33
CA PRO A 98 -15.11 -21.91 8.29
C PRO A 98 -16.36 -21.57 7.47
N PRO A 99 -17.17 -20.58 7.90
CA PRO A 99 -18.38 -20.19 7.17
C PRO A 99 -18.03 -19.52 5.83
N ASP A 100 -18.87 -19.75 4.82
CA ASP A 100 -18.77 -19.05 3.54
C ASP A 100 -19.66 -17.79 3.55
N PHE A 101 -19.03 -16.62 3.52
CA PHE A 101 -19.72 -15.34 3.50
C PHE A 101 -19.88 -14.75 2.09
N ASP A 102 -19.23 -15.35 1.09
CA ASP A 102 -19.20 -14.85 -0.28
C ASP A 102 -20.25 -15.57 -1.17
N GLU A 103 -20.63 -16.81 -0.82
CA GLU A 103 -21.75 -17.51 -1.45
C GLU A 103 -23.14 -17.00 -0.96
N PRO A 104 -24.21 -17.15 -1.76
CA PRO A 104 -25.59 -16.77 -1.39
C PRO A 104 -26.20 -17.55 -0.21
N GLY A 105 -25.38 -18.23 0.60
CA GLY A 105 -25.79 -19.07 1.72
C GLY A 105 -26.35 -18.30 2.92
N ASP A 106 -26.83 -19.07 3.90
CA ASP A 106 -27.39 -18.55 5.15
C ASP A 106 -26.36 -18.54 6.31
N ASP A 107 -25.10 -18.86 6.05
CA ASP A 107 -24.04 -18.98 7.07
C ASP A 107 -23.87 -17.70 7.88
N MET A 108 -23.70 -16.56 7.21
CA MET A 108 -23.60 -15.26 7.89
C MET A 108 -24.84 -14.95 8.74
N LEU A 109 -26.03 -15.40 8.32
CA LEU A 109 -27.27 -15.24 9.08
C LEU A 109 -27.32 -16.16 10.31
N ALA A 110 -26.84 -17.40 10.17
CA ALA A 110 -26.69 -18.34 11.28
C ALA A 110 -25.71 -17.79 12.33
N VAL A 111 -24.56 -17.27 11.88
CA VAL A 111 -23.52 -16.70 12.74
C VAL A 111 -24.04 -15.51 13.53
N VAL A 112 -24.62 -14.49 12.87
CA VAL A 112 -25.11 -13.31 13.60
C VAL A 112 -26.29 -13.63 14.52
N ARG A 113 -27.17 -14.57 14.13
CA ARG A 113 -28.28 -15.02 14.98
C ARG A 113 -27.76 -15.73 16.23
N ARG A 114 -26.78 -16.64 16.07
CA ARG A 114 -26.23 -17.36 17.22
C ARG A 114 -25.45 -16.42 18.13
N TYR A 115 -24.63 -15.54 17.57
CA TYR A 115 -23.87 -14.56 18.34
C TYR A 115 -24.78 -13.59 19.13
N ALA A 116 -25.83 -13.07 18.50
CA ALA A 116 -26.86 -12.26 19.18
C ALA A 116 -27.51 -13.02 20.35
N THR A 117 -27.79 -14.31 20.15
CA THR A 117 -28.38 -15.16 21.20
C THR A 117 -27.44 -15.31 22.39
N LEU A 118 -26.14 -15.57 22.14
CA LEU A 118 -25.12 -15.65 23.18
C LEU A 118 -25.03 -14.34 23.98
N GLN A 119 -25.08 -13.21 23.30
CA GLN A 119 -25.05 -11.90 23.95
C GLN A 119 -26.31 -11.64 24.81
N ALA A 120 -27.49 -11.99 24.32
CA ALA A 120 -28.70 -11.86 25.14
C ALA A 120 -28.67 -12.78 26.38
N GLN A 121 -28.08 -13.97 26.26
CA GLN A 121 -27.90 -14.90 27.38
C GLN A 121 -26.83 -14.40 28.38
N ALA A 122 -25.67 -13.94 27.88
CA ALA A 122 -24.58 -13.41 28.69
C ALA A 122 -25.01 -12.20 29.52
N ALA A 123 -25.83 -11.30 28.96
CA ALA A 123 -26.38 -10.14 29.66
C ALA A 123 -27.21 -10.52 30.90
N ARG A 124 -27.71 -11.76 30.98
CA ARG A 124 -28.46 -12.31 32.12
C ARG A 124 -27.62 -13.21 33.03
N SER A 125 -26.32 -13.29 32.82
CA SER A 125 -25.40 -14.13 33.60
C SER A 125 -24.40 -13.27 34.39
N PRO A 126 -24.76 -12.81 35.60
CA PRO A 126 -23.84 -12.03 36.44
C PRO A 126 -22.53 -12.75 36.75
N GLY A 127 -22.56 -14.09 36.84
CA GLY A 127 -21.35 -14.89 37.08
C GLY A 127 -20.36 -14.83 35.92
N LEU A 128 -20.84 -14.94 34.68
CA LEU A 128 -19.99 -14.77 33.50
C LEU A 128 -19.47 -13.32 33.41
N LEU A 129 -20.35 -12.33 33.57
CA LEU A 129 -19.96 -10.91 33.53
C LEU A 129 -19.00 -10.53 34.67
N ALA A 130 -19.01 -11.19 35.83
CA ALA A 130 -18.03 -10.92 36.87
C ALA A 130 -16.62 -11.46 36.54
N SER A 131 -16.51 -12.33 35.52
CA SER A 131 -15.27 -13.05 35.19
C SER A 131 -14.49 -12.45 34.02
N LEU A 132 -15.00 -11.39 33.39
CA LEU A 132 -14.46 -10.80 32.17
C LEU A 132 -14.10 -9.32 32.39
N GLU A 133 -13.17 -8.80 31.58
CA GLU A 133 -12.78 -7.39 31.62
C GLU A 133 -13.85 -6.50 30.98
N ALA A 134 -14.19 -5.38 31.63
CA ALA A 134 -15.15 -4.42 31.10
C ALA A 134 -14.46 -3.38 30.20
N VAL A 135 -15.04 -3.15 29.02
CA VAL A 135 -14.61 -2.10 28.09
C VAL A 135 -15.27 -0.78 28.49
N ASP A 136 -14.44 0.20 28.87
CA ASP A 136 -14.92 1.58 29.05
C ASP A 136 -14.97 2.31 27.71
N VAL A 137 -16.15 2.31 27.09
CA VAL A 137 -16.38 3.02 25.82
C VAL A 137 -16.14 4.53 25.90
N GLY A 138 -16.05 5.11 27.11
CA GLY A 138 -15.69 6.52 27.31
C GLY A 138 -14.21 6.82 27.10
N THR A 139 -13.32 5.83 27.27
CA THR A 139 -11.86 6.01 27.21
C THR A 139 -11.24 5.52 25.90
N VAL A 140 -11.92 4.63 25.16
CA VAL A 140 -11.35 4.00 23.94
C VAL A 140 -10.77 4.99 22.93
N LEU A 141 -11.35 6.18 22.77
CA LEU A 141 -10.81 7.18 21.86
C LEU A 141 -9.51 7.81 22.38
N ALA A 142 -9.40 8.04 23.69
CA ALA A 142 -8.17 8.53 24.28
C ALA A 142 -7.06 7.49 24.15
N GLU A 143 -7.38 6.22 24.42
CA GLU A 143 -6.47 5.09 24.23
C GLU A 143 -5.95 4.98 22.78
N LEU A 144 -6.80 5.25 21.79
CA LEU A 144 -6.39 5.30 20.39
C LEU A 144 -5.37 6.41 20.11
N ILE A 145 -5.63 7.61 20.60
CA ILE A 145 -4.72 8.74 20.39
C ILE A 145 -3.40 8.50 21.10
N ASP A 146 -3.44 7.91 22.29
CA ASP A 146 -2.24 7.52 23.04
C ASP A 146 -1.45 6.45 22.29
N PHE A 147 -2.10 5.37 21.82
CA PHE A 147 -1.45 4.34 21.00
C PHE A 147 -0.81 4.91 19.72
N LEU A 148 -1.48 5.86 19.05
CA LEU A 148 -0.98 6.47 17.82
C LEU A 148 0.21 7.42 18.03
N GLY A 149 0.50 7.86 19.27
CA GLY A 149 1.69 8.68 19.54
C GLY A 149 2.53 8.23 20.71
N ALA A 150 2.41 6.95 21.08
CA ALA A 150 3.36 6.28 21.97
C ALA A 150 4.65 5.95 21.20
N ASP A 151 5.74 5.78 21.94
CA ASP A 151 7.07 5.50 21.38
C ASP A 151 7.07 4.21 20.53
N SER A 152 7.83 4.25 19.43
CA SER A 152 7.95 3.18 18.42
C SER A 152 9.10 2.21 18.69
N THR A 153 9.72 2.25 19.88
CA THR A 153 10.92 1.47 20.21
C THR A 153 10.72 -0.02 19.92
N ALA A 154 11.55 -0.53 19.01
CA ALA A 154 11.52 -1.92 18.57
C ALA A 154 11.93 -2.91 19.68
N PRO A 155 11.46 -4.16 19.62
CA PRO A 155 11.97 -5.25 20.47
C PRO A 155 13.49 -5.39 20.38
N ASP A 156 14.12 -5.94 21.41
CA ASP A 156 15.54 -6.28 21.38
C ASP A 156 15.80 -7.31 20.24
N PRO A 157 16.73 -7.04 19.31
CA PRO A 157 16.94 -7.86 18.12
C PRO A 157 17.58 -9.23 18.38
N VAL A 158 18.05 -9.50 19.60
CA VAL A 158 18.69 -10.76 19.99
C VAL A 158 17.71 -11.68 20.74
N THR A 159 16.83 -11.10 21.55
CA THR A 159 15.87 -11.85 22.37
C THR A 159 14.45 -11.88 21.79
N GLY A 160 14.09 -10.92 20.94
CA GLY A 160 12.74 -10.77 20.40
C GLY A 160 11.70 -10.31 21.44
N GLU A 161 12.12 -10.03 22.67
CA GLU A 161 11.24 -9.61 23.77
C GLU A 161 11.16 -8.08 23.85
N THR A 162 9.94 -7.55 23.98
CA THR A 162 9.69 -6.16 24.40
C THR A 162 9.37 -6.12 25.88
N GLU A 163 10.00 -5.22 26.65
CA GLU A 163 9.63 -4.92 28.05
C GLU A 163 8.30 -4.15 28.19
N GLY A 164 7.40 -4.18 27.20
CA GLY A 164 6.13 -3.47 27.27
C GLY A 164 5.40 -3.30 25.94
N PRO A 165 4.24 -2.62 25.96
CA PRO A 165 3.46 -2.32 24.77
C PRO A 165 4.17 -1.30 23.87
N VAL A 166 3.93 -1.42 22.57
CA VAL A 166 4.48 -0.53 21.53
C VAL A 166 3.41 0.40 20.96
N GLY A 167 3.83 1.58 20.48
CA GLY A 167 2.96 2.49 19.74
C GLY A 167 2.69 2.05 18.30
N ALA A 168 1.74 2.70 17.64
CA ALA A 168 1.39 2.41 16.24
C ALA A 168 2.59 2.62 15.29
N GLY A 169 3.50 3.53 15.60
CA GLY A 169 4.71 3.80 14.83
C GLY A 169 5.59 2.56 14.62
N TYR A 170 5.59 1.62 15.57
CA TYR A 170 6.24 0.32 15.40
C TYR A 170 5.69 -0.42 14.17
N PHE A 171 4.38 -0.43 13.95
CA PHE A 171 3.78 -1.18 12.85
C PHE A 171 3.76 -0.39 11.53
N ILE A 172 3.30 0.86 11.56
CA ILE A 172 3.01 1.62 10.34
C ILE A 172 4.04 2.71 10.03
N GLY A 173 5.04 2.90 10.89
CA GLY A 173 6.01 4.00 10.82
C GLY A 173 5.49 5.28 11.47
N ASP A 174 6.41 6.07 12.04
CA ASP A 174 6.08 7.27 12.83
C ASP A 174 5.32 8.33 12.01
N THR A 175 5.65 8.47 10.72
CA THR A 175 4.98 9.40 9.80
C THR A 175 3.49 9.07 9.64
N ASP A 176 3.16 7.80 9.40
CA ASP A 176 1.78 7.35 9.24
C ASP A 176 1.03 7.40 10.58
N ALA A 177 1.70 7.03 11.68
CA ALA A 177 1.12 7.11 13.03
C ALA A 177 0.72 8.54 13.40
N GLU A 178 1.62 9.51 13.22
CA GLU A 178 1.33 10.93 13.47
C GLU A 178 0.24 11.47 12.51
N ARG A 179 0.28 11.08 11.24
CA ARG A 179 -0.77 11.42 10.27
C ARG A 179 -2.16 11.00 10.77
N TYR A 180 -2.33 9.73 11.15
CA TYR A 180 -3.61 9.23 11.67
C TYR A 180 -3.97 9.87 13.01
N ARG A 181 -3.00 10.02 13.93
CA ARG A 181 -3.20 10.69 15.23
C ARG A 181 -3.80 12.07 15.04
N SER A 182 -3.13 12.89 14.23
CA SER A 182 -3.49 14.28 14.02
C SER A 182 -4.84 14.44 13.31
N LEU A 183 -5.14 13.58 12.33
CA LEU A 183 -6.44 13.55 11.66
C LEU A 183 -7.57 13.12 12.61
N LEU A 184 -7.42 12.00 13.31
CA LEU A 184 -8.44 11.46 14.21
C LEU A 184 -8.66 12.35 15.43
N GLN A 185 -7.61 12.98 15.97
CA GLN A 185 -7.73 13.96 17.05
C GLN A 185 -8.57 15.16 16.62
N ALA A 186 -8.37 15.68 15.40
CA ALA A 186 -9.19 16.76 14.85
C ALA A 186 -10.67 16.34 14.63
N ARG A 187 -10.97 15.04 14.52
CA ARG A 187 -12.34 14.50 14.42
C ARG A 187 -12.84 13.91 15.75
N GLY A 188 -12.11 14.11 16.84
CA GLY A 188 -12.40 13.50 18.12
C GLY A 188 -13.82 13.79 18.62
N ALA A 189 -14.33 15.01 18.47
CA ALA A 189 -15.69 15.36 18.87
C ALA A 189 -16.77 14.58 18.10
N LEU A 190 -16.56 14.29 16.80
CA LEU A 190 -17.49 13.48 16.00
C LEU A 190 -17.49 12.04 16.51
N LEU A 191 -16.31 11.46 16.73
CA LEU A 191 -16.14 10.10 17.21
C LEU A 191 -16.66 9.92 18.64
N SER A 192 -16.32 10.82 19.58
CA SER A 192 -16.82 10.77 20.96
C SER A 192 -18.34 10.82 21.02
N ARG A 193 -18.97 11.72 20.24
CA ARG A 193 -20.43 11.79 20.18
C ARG A 193 -21.04 10.52 19.59
N HIS A 194 -20.40 9.95 18.58
CA HIS A 194 -20.87 8.73 17.93
C HIS A 194 -20.78 7.51 18.86
N ILE A 195 -19.61 7.30 19.47
CA ILE A 195 -19.35 6.22 20.44
C ILE A 195 -20.27 6.37 21.67
N GLY A 196 -20.46 7.58 22.17
CA GLY A 196 -21.34 7.85 23.32
C GLY A 196 -22.80 7.40 23.12
N GLY A 197 -23.24 7.19 21.88
CA GLY A 197 -24.57 6.67 21.57
C GLY A 197 -24.83 5.25 22.09
N CYS A 198 -23.80 4.47 22.43
CA CYS A 198 -23.97 3.09 22.91
C CYS A 198 -24.01 2.92 24.44
N VAL A 199 -23.75 3.98 25.22
CA VAL A 199 -23.66 3.94 26.69
C VAL A 199 -24.96 3.45 27.36
N GLY A 200 -26.10 3.59 26.68
CA GLY A 200 -27.40 3.16 27.20
C GLY A 200 -27.70 1.66 27.10
N LEU A 201 -26.86 0.86 26.41
CA LEU A 201 -27.10 -0.58 26.28
C LEU A 201 -26.58 -1.37 27.49
N PRO A 202 -27.27 -2.45 27.93
CA PRO A 202 -26.77 -3.30 29.00
C PRO A 202 -25.44 -3.99 28.64
N PRO A 203 -24.54 -4.20 29.61
CA PRO A 203 -23.31 -4.94 29.38
C PRO A 203 -23.60 -6.39 28.98
N THR A 204 -22.85 -6.91 28.01
CA THR A 204 -22.90 -8.29 27.53
C THR A 204 -21.52 -8.73 27.04
N LEU A 205 -21.39 -10.03 26.73
CA LEU A 205 -20.19 -10.63 26.15
C LEU A 205 -19.82 -9.99 24.82
N SER A 206 -18.54 -9.66 24.66
CA SER A 206 -17.89 -9.26 23.41
C SER A 206 -16.79 -10.27 23.13
N HIS A 207 -16.63 -10.67 21.87
CA HIS A 207 -15.59 -11.60 21.43
C HIS A 207 -14.22 -10.92 21.29
N GLY A 208 -14.22 -9.64 20.93
CA GLY A 208 -13.02 -8.82 20.76
C GLY A 208 -12.35 -8.95 19.39
N ASP A 209 -12.43 -10.13 18.76
CA ASP A 209 -11.87 -10.41 17.43
C ASP A 209 -12.77 -11.34 16.59
N LEU A 210 -14.04 -10.95 16.41
CA LEU A 210 -15.00 -11.78 15.68
C LEU A 210 -14.87 -11.60 14.16
N HIS A 211 -14.36 -12.61 13.48
CA HIS A 211 -14.29 -12.68 12.03
C HIS A 211 -14.46 -14.12 11.52
N ARG A 212 -14.56 -14.32 10.20
CA ARG A 212 -14.86 -15.65 9.61
C ARG A 212 -13.94 -16.77 10.08
N TRP A 213 -12.65 -16.48 10.30
CA TRP A 213 -11.67 -17.48 10.72
C TRP A 213 -11.69 -17.82 12.22
N ASN A 214 -12.55 -17.16 13.01
CA ASN A 214 -12.78 -17.45 14.44
C ASN A 214 -14.18 -18.06 14.66
N VAL A 215 -14.76 -18.60 13.59
CA VAL A 215 -16.08 -19.22 13.55
C VAL A 215 -16.00 -20.51 12.74
N ALA A 216 -16.70 -21.55 13.19
CA ALA A 216 -16.88 -22.77 12.44
C ALA A 216 -18.35 -23.19 12.44
N ILE A 217 -18.79 -23.83 11.36
CA ILE A 217 -20.12 -24.43 11.24
C ILE A 217 -19.94 -25.95 11.19
N ARG A 218 -20.53 -26.64 12.16
CA ARG A 218 -20.54 -28.11 12.21
C ARG A 218 -21.44 -28.68 11.12
N PRO A 219 -21.29 -29.96 10.72
CA PRO A 219 -22.15 -30.58 9.71
C PRO A 219 -23.66 -30.54 10.00
N GLY A 220 -24.07 -30.37 11.27
CA GLY A 220 -25.46 -30.20 11.68
C GLY A 220 -25.99 -28.76 11.57
N GLY A 221 -25.14 -27.80 11.19
CA GLY A 221 -25.46 -26.37 11.11
C GLY A 221 -25.24 -25.60 12.41
N GLU A 222 -24.71 -26.24 13.45
CA GLU A 222 -24.37 -25.57 14.71
C GLU A 222 -23.16 -24.66 14.53
N VAL A 223 -23.29 -23.42 14.99
CA VAL A 223 -22.22 -22.41 14.94
C VAL A 223 -21.37 -22.49 16.20
N VAL A 224 -20.06 -22.60 16.02
CA VAL A 224 -19.06 -22.62 17.08
C VAL A 224 -18.17 -21.38 16.94
N PHE A 225 -17.95 -20.67 18.04
CA PHE A 225 -17.05 -19.53 18.14
C PHE A 225 -15.82 -19.93 18.95
N PHE A 226 -14.65 -19.58 18.45
CA PHE A 226 -13.37 -19.90 19.08
C PHE A 226 -12.43 -18.70 19.03
N ASP A 227 -11.29 -18.81 19.69
CA ASP A 227 -10.37 -17.69 19.89
C ASP A 227 -10.96 -16.54 20.75
N TRP A 228 -11.37 -16.90 21.97
CA TRP A 228 -11.95 -15.97 22.95
C TRP A 228 -10.90 -15.22 23.77
N ASP A 229 -9.66 -15.11 23.30
CA ASP A 229 -8.58 -14.52 24.09
C ASP A 229 -8.75 -13.02 24.32
N GLU A 230 -9.55 -12.38 23.47
CA GLU A 230 -9.95 -10.98 23.55
C GLU A 230 -11.36 -10.78 24.13
N ALA A 231 -11.92 -11.82 24.77
CA ALA A 231 -13.23 -11.77 25.38
C ALA A 231 -13.31 -10.66 26.44
N ALA A 232 -14.36 -9.86 26.35
CA ALA A 232 -14.60 -8.71 27.21
C ALA A 232 -16.09 -8.48 27.43
N ILE A 233 -16.43 -7.46 28.19
CA ILE A 233 -17.80 -7.02 28.46
C ILE A 233 -18.00 -5.62 27.93
N GLY A 234 -19.12 -5.39 27.26
CA GLY A 234 -19.55 -4.05 26.89
C GLY A 234 -20.91 -4.07 26.19
N PRO A 235 -21.30 -2.99 25.50
CA PRO A 235 -22.55 -2.99 24.76
C PRO A 235 -22.55 -4.03 23.63
N ALA A 236 -23.71 -4.60 23.32
CA ALA A 236 -23.86 -5.45 22.15
C ALA A 236 -23.41 -4.69 20.90
N GLY A 237 -22.78 -5.39 19.96
CA GLY A 237 -22.25 -4.81 18.73
C GLY A 237 -20.74 -4.53 18.72
N LEU A 238 -20.05 -4.57 19.87
CA LEU A 238 -18.61 -4.30 19.95
C LEU A 238 -17.80 -5.14 18.93
N SER A 239 -18.03 -6.44 18.82
CA SER A 239 -17.23 -7.29 17.90
C SER A 239 -17.73 -7.32 16.45
N LEU A 240 -18.83 -6.62 16.12
CA LEU A 240 -19.42 -6.74 14.78
C LEU A 240 -18.54 -6.13 13.68
N HIS A 241 -17.60 -5.23 14.00
CA HIS A 241 -16.76 -4.57 13.00
C HIS A 241 -15.93 -5.59 12.18
N GLY A 242 -15.57 -6.74 12.77
CA GLY A 242 -14.82 -7.78 12.07
C GLY A 242 -15.65 -8.48 11.00
N LEU A 243 -16.93 -8.73 11.27
CA LEU A 243 -17.86 -9.34 10.30
C LEU A 243 -18.25 -8.41 9.14
N PHE A 244 -18.28 -7.10 9.37
CA PHE A 244 -18.67 -6.11 8.35
C PHE A 244 -17.49 -5.38 7.72
N ARG A 245 -16.26 -5.92 7.89
CA ARG A 245 -15.00 -5.38 7.37
C ARG A 245 -14.65 -3.96 7.87
N GLY A 246 -15.40 -3.41 8.82
CA GLY A 246 -15.22 -2.07 9.37
C GLY A 246 -16.48 -1.57 10.07
N CYS A 247 -16.37 -0.42 10.72
CA CYS A 247 -17.48 0.25 11.40
C CYS A 247 -18.23 1.22 10.47
N ALA A 248 -17.56 1.83 9.48
CA ALA A 248 -18.15 2.86 8.64
C ALA A 248 -19.31 2.30 7.79
N ARG A 249 -19.05 1.22 7.03
CA ARG A 249 -20.05 0.60 6.16
C ARG A 249 -21.26 0.10 6.95
N ALA A 250 -21.04 -0.60 8.07
CA ALA A 250 -22.11 -1.09 8.93
C ALA A 250 -22.96 0.07 9.48
N THR A 251 -22.32 1.17 9.90
CA THR A 251 -23.01 2.38 10.37
C THR A 251 -23.89 3.01 9.30
N VAL A 252 -23.39 3.15 8.06
CA VAL A 252 -24.17 3.69 6.94
C VAL A 252 -25.37 2.79 6.64
N LEU A 253 -25.18 1.47 6.67
CA LEU A 253 -26.28 0.52 6.48
C LEU A 253 -27.32 0.64 7.59
N LEU A 254 -26.91 0.73 8.86
CA LEU A 254 -27.83 0.92 9.99
C LEU A 254 -28.66 2.21 9.85
N ASP A 255 -28.07 3.34 9.44
CA ASP A 255 -28.81 4.58 9.16
C ASP A 255 -29.82 4.39 8.01
N LYS A 256 -29.45 3.67 6.94
CA LYS A 256 -30.38 3.34 5.85
C LYS A 256 -31.51 2.42 6.31
N ILE A 257 -31.23 1.40 7.12
CA ILE A 257 -32.26 0.50 7.66
C ILE A 257 -33.23 1.32 8.53
N ALA A 258 -32.73 2.19 9.41
CA ALA A 258 -33.55 3.05 10.26
C ALA A 258 -34.47 3.99 9.46
N ARG A 259 -34.08 4.38 8.24
CA ARG A 259 -34.90 5.20 7.32
C ARG A 259 -35.80 4.40 6.38
N GLY A 260 -35.76 3.07 6.42
CA GLY A 260 -36.46 2.22 5.44
C GLY A 260 -35.89 2.31 4.02
N GLN A 261 -34.61 2.67 3.89
CA GLN A 261 -33.90 2.90 2.62
C GLN A 261 -32.81 1.85 2.33
N ALA A 262 -32.69 0.83 3.19
CA ALA A 262 -31.70 -0.23 3.00
C ALA A 262 -32.08 -1.14 1.82
N PRO A 263 -31.11 -1.62 1.03
CA PRO A 263 -31.39 -2.63 0.01
C PRO A 263 -31.84 -3.91 0.70
N ALA A 264 -33.13 -4.24 0.61
CA ALA A 264 -33.72 -5.37 1.34
C ALA A 264 -33.07 -6.74 1.01
N GLU A 265 -32.46 -6.85 -0.18
CA GLU A 265 -31.82 -8.08 -0.66
C GLU A 265 -30.33 -8.19 -0.27
N SER A 266 -29.71 -7.14 0.28
CA SER A 266 -28.29 -7.19 0.68
C SER A 266 -28.10 -8.13 1.88
N LEU A 267 -27.14 -9.06 1.77
CA LEU A 267 -26.79 -9.98 2.85
C LEU A 267 -26.47 -9.22 4.14
N GLU A 268 -25.67 -8.15 4.06
CA GLU A 268 -25.29 -7.37 5.24
C GLU A 268 -26.48 -6.67 5.89
N SER A 269 -27.44 -6.17 5.08
CA SER A 269 -28.66 -5.54 5.59
C SER A 269 -29.56 -6.58 6.29
N ARG A 270 -29.68 -7.77 5.71
CA ARG A 270 -30.37 -8.91 6.32
C ARG A 270 -29.69 -9.35 7.61
N SER A 271 -28.36 -9.42 7.64
CA SER A 271 -27.57 -9.81 8.81
C SER A 271 -27.70 -8.83 9.96
N LEU A 272 -27.58 -7.53 9.71
CA LEU A 272 -27.78 -6.50 10.75
C LEU A 272 -29.21 -6.51 11.28
N SER A 273 -30.21 -6.65 10.40
CA SER A 273 -31.62 -6.75 10.82
C SER A 273 -31.88 -8.00 11.65
N THR A 274 -31.32 -9.16 11.24
CA THR A 274 -31.42 -10.43 11.97
C THR A 274 -30.77 -10.34 13.34
N TYR A 275 -29.60 -9.72 13.43
CA TYR A 275 -28.90 -9.50 14.68
C TYR A 275 -29.73 -8.62 15.64
N ILE A 276 -30.28 -7.50 15.14
CA ILE A 276 -31.13 -6.59 15.92
C ILE A 276 -32.39 -7.30 16.42
N SER A 277 -33.14 -7.96 15.52
CA SER A 277 -34.39 -8.63 15.89
C SER A 277 -34.13 -9.77 16.88
N THR A 278 -33.05 -10.53 16.69
CA THR A 278 -32.69 -11.64 17.60
C THR A 278 -32.38 -11.15 19.01
N LEU A 279 -31.62 -10.05 19.15
CA LEU A 279 -31.38 -9.44 20.46
C LEU A 279 -32.66 -8.91 21.11
N ALA A 280 -33.52 -8.26 20.31
CA ALA A 280 -34.79 -7.71 20.79
C ALA A 280 -35.76 -8.80 21.25
N ASP A 281 -35.95 -9.84 20.42
CA ASP A 281 -36.80 -10.99 20.72
C ASP A 281 -36.29 -11.76 21.95
N ALA A 282 -34.98 -11.83 22.14
CA ALA A 282 -34.36 -12.42 23.31
C ALA A 282 -34.40 -11.51 24.56
N GLY A 283 -35.00 -10.32 24.47
CA GLY A 283 -35.21 -9.41 25.60
C GLY A 283 -33.98 -8.65 26.06
N TYR A 284 -32.97 -8.47 25.21
CA TYR A 284 -31.75 -7.70 25.54
C TYR A 284 -32.01 -6.19 25.58
N ALA A 285 -32.59 -5.63 24.52
CA ALA A 285 -32.97 -4.22 24.39
C ALA A 285 -34.04 -4.07 23.29
N SER A 286 -34.78 -2.95 23.24
CA SER A 286 -35.73 -2.71 22.15
C SER A 286 -35.00 -2.54 20.81
N GLU A 287 -35.68 -2.84 19.69
CA GLU A 287 -35.11 -2.62 18.35
C GLU A 287 -34.68 -1.16 18.15
N ASP A 288 -35.47 -0.18 18.61
CA ASP A 288 -35.14 1.24 18.50
C ASP A 288 -33.86 1.60 19.26
N ALA A 289 -33.70 1.07 20.48
CA ALA A 289 -32.48 1.27 21.26
C ALA A 289 -31.27 0.66 20.57
N LEU A 290 -31.40 -0.56 20.02
CA LEU A 290 -30.34 -1.23 19.26
C LEU A 290 -29.96 -0.46 18.00
N ARG A 291 -30.94 -0.04 17.20
CA ARG A 291 -30.71 0.75 15.96
C ARG A 291 -29.97 2.05 16.26
N ALA A 292 -30.27 2.70 17.39
CA ALA A 292 -29.61 3.93 17.81
C ALA A 292 -28.19 3.71 18.36
N ALA A 293 -27.95 2.62 19.09
CA ALA A 293 -26.73 2.39 19.85
C ALA A 293 -25.66 1.57 19.11
N LEU A 294 -26.05 0.62 18.24
CA LEU A 294 -25.12 -0.27 17.55
C LEU A 294 -24.03 0.44 16.74
N PRO A 295 -24.29 1.56 16.04
CA PRO A 295 -23.23 2.30 15.34
C PRO A 295 -22.09 2.73 16.26
N GLY A 296 -22.43 3.26 17.45
CA GLY A 296 -21.45 3.66 18.45
C GLY A 296 -20.66 2.48 19.01
N ALA A 297 -21.33 1.34 19.25
CA ALA A 297 -20.69 0.12 19.74
C ALA A 297 -19.72 -0.48 18.70
N LEU A 298 -20.11 -0.54 17.43
CA LEU A 298 -19.26 -0.95 16.31
C LEU A 298 -17.97 -0.12 16.23
N CYS A 299 -18.12 1.21 16.33
CA CYS A 299 -16.98 2.13 16.32
C CYS A 299 -16.07 1.90 17.53
N ALA A 300 -16.62 1.79 18.74
CA ALA A 300 -15.85 1.56 19.96
C ALA A 300 -15.06 0.23 19.90
N GLY A 301 -15.70 -0.83 19.37
CA GLY A 301 -15.06 -2.12 19.21
C GLY A 301 -13.91 -2.10 18.20
N GLN A 302 -14.08 -1.42 17.06
CA GLN A 302 -12.98 -1.26 16.10
C GLN A 302 -11.81 -0.47 16.68
N VAL A 303 -12.11 0.59 17.45
CA VAL A 303 -11.08 1.35 18.15
C VAL A 303 -10.31 0.46 19.12
N ARG A 304 -11.02 -0.33 19.94
CA ARG A 304 -10.39 -1.31 20.84
C ARG A 304 -9.56 -2.33 20.04
N PHE A 305 -10.08 -2.88 18.96
CA PHE A 305 -9.34 -3.82 18.12
C PHE A 305 -8.00 -3.24 17.63
N ILE A 306 -7.99 -1.98 17.20
CA ILE A 306 -6.78 -1.27 16.76
C ILE A 306 -5.76 -1.15 17.91
N THR A 307 -6.19 -0.71 19.10
CA THR A 307 -5.27 -0.45 20.22
C THR A 307 -4.65 -1.72 20.79
N ARG A 308 -5.31 -2.88 20.63
CA ARG A 308 -4.78 -4.17 21.10
C ARG A 308 -3.53 -4.62 20.35
N PHE A 309 -3.27 -4.13 19.13
CA PHE A 309 -2.00 -4.42 18.43
C PHE A 309 -0.78 -4.01 19.24
N GLY A 310 -0.85 -2.89 19.98
CA GLY A 310 0.27 -2.42 20.78
C GLY A 310 0.70 -3.37 21.89
N LEU A 311 -0.15 -4.31 22.31
CA LEU A 311 0.18 -5.26 23.37
C LEU A 311 1.01 -6.46 22.89
N TYR A 312 1.07 -6.68 21.57
CA TYR A 312 1.58 -7.92 20.98
C TYR A 312 2.55 -7.65 19.82
N PRO A 313 3.68 -6.97 20.06
CA PRO A 313 4.69 -6.75 19.02
C PRO A 313 5.29 -8.09 18.54
N GLY A 314 5.70 -8.16 17.28
CA GLY A 314 6.34 -9.34 16.71
C GLY A 314 6.65 -9.18 15.22
N GLU A 315 7.87 -9.53 14.82
CA GLU A 315 8.36 -9.28 13.45
C GLU A 315 7.67 -10.15 12.37
N GLN A 316 7.39 -11.43 12.67
CA GLN A 316 6.82 -12.38 11.68
C GLN A 316 5.49 -11.93 11.06
N ALA A 317 4.67 -11.16 11.78
CA ALA A 317 3.36 -10.69 11.32
C ALA A 317 3.26 -9.16 11.22
N ARG A 318 4.39 -8.44 11.39
CA ARG A 318 4.40 -6.97 11.49
C ARG A 318 3.84 -6.28 10.25
N ALA A 319 4.20 -6.75 9.05
CA ALA A 319 3.70 -6.20 7.79
C ALA A 319 2.18 -6.39 7.62
N GLN A 320 1.66 -7.58 7.97
CA GLN A 320 0.23 -7.86 7.93
C GLN A 320 -0.54 -7.02 8.97
N ALA A 321 0.02 -6.87 10.16
CA ALA A 321 -0.52 -5.98 11.20
C ALA A 321 -0.55 -4.53 10.72
N ALA A 322 0.52 -4.05 10.09
CA ALA A 322 0.59 -2.71 9.52
C ALA A 322 -0.52 -2.45 8.49
N ASN A 323 -0.74 -3.39 7.57
CA ASN A 323 -1.80 -3.31 6.57
C ASN A 323 -3.21 -3.29 7.21
N THR A 324 -3.41 -4.12 8.23
CA THR A 324 -4.67 -4.15 8.99
C THR A 324 -4.92 -2.83 9.71
N LEU A 325 -3.91 -2.29 10.41
CA LEU A 325 -3.99 -1.00 11.11
C LEU A 325 -4.32 0.14 10.15
N ARG A 326 -3.59 0.27 9.03
CA ARG A 326 -3.88 1.30 8.00
C ARG A 326 -5.32 1.19 7.49
N THR A 327 -5.79 -0.03 7.23
CA THR A 327 -7.16 -0.27 6.75
C THR A 327 -8.20 0.17 7.78
N LYS A 328 -8.05 -0.21 9.06
CA LYS A 328 -9.03 0.10 10.11
C LYS A 328 -8.97 1.57 10.56
N LEU A 329 -7.80 2.19 10.57
CA LEU A 329 -7.67 3.64 10.80
C LEU A 329 -8.28 4.45 9.65
N SER A 330 -8.10 4.01 8.41
CA SER A 330 -8.74 4.64 7.24
C SER A 330 -10.27 4.48 7.27
N ASP A 331 -10.79 3.34 7.72
CA ASP A 331 -12.24 3.13 7.90
C ASP A 331 -12.82 4.05 8.99
N LEU A 332 -12.11 4.31 10.09
CA LEU A 332 -12.52 5.30 11.09
C LEU A 332 -12.62 6.72 10.50
N LEU A 333 -11.66 7.09 9.65
CA LEU A 333 -11.73 8.37 8.93
C LEU A 333 -12.87 8.39 7.90
N ASP A 334 -13.17 7.28 7.23
CA ASP A 334 -14.33 7.18 6.33
C ASP A 334 -15.66 7.34 7.09
N LEU A 335 -15.75 6.80 8.31
CA LEU A 335 -16.87 7.07 9.21
C LEU A 335 -16.95 8.56 9.58
N CYS A 336 -15.81 9.18 9.92
CA CYS A 336 -15.78 10.62 10.22
C CYS A 336 -16.25 11.46 9.03
N ASP A 337 -15.79 11.14 7.82
CA ASP A 337 -16.20 11.81 6.58
C ASP A 337 -17.71 11.70 6.38
N TRP A 338 -18.27 10.50 6.57
CA TRP A 338 -19.71 10.29 6.48
C TRP A 338 -20.48 11.07 7.55
N LEU A 339 -20.02 11.07 8.81
CA LEU A 339 -20.64 11.83 9.91
C LEU A 339 -20.60 13.35 9.63
N ALA A 340 -19.45 13.86 9.18
CA ALA A 340 -19.27 15.26 8.83
C ALA A 340 -20.16 15.67 7.64
N SER A 341 -20.34 14.78 6.66
CA SER A 341 -21.17 15.05 5.47
C SER A 341 -22.63 15.38 5.82
N ARG A 342 -23.11 15.01 7.01
CA ARG A 342 -24.49 15.30 7.45
C ARG A 342 -24.76 16.78 7.72
N ASP A 343 -23.71 17.57 7.90
CA ASP A 343 -23.75 19.00 8.15
C ASP A 343 -22.80 19.74 7.21
N ALA A 344 -23.30 20.74 6.48
CA ALA A 344 -22.53 21.42 5.44
C ALA A 344 -21.29 22.14 6.01
N GLN A 345 -21.39 22.69 7.22
CA GLN A 345 -20.29 23.39 7.88
C GLN A 345 -19.20 22.41 8.33
N SER A 346 -19.59 21.28 8.92
CA SER A 346 -18.67 20.22 9.35
C SER A 346 -17.95 19.59 8.15
N ALA A 347 -18.67 19.33 7.05
CA ALA A 347 -18.11 18.83 5.81
C ALA A 347 -17.08 19.80 5.21
N ALA A 348 -17.40 21.10 5.15
CA ALA A 348 -16.48 22.13 4.64
C ALA A 348 -15.22 22.23 5.51
N ALA A 349 -15.38 22.26 6.84
CA ALA A 349 -14.26 22.31 7.77
C ALA A 349 -13.33 21.08 7.64
N CYS A 350 -13.90 19.88 7.47
CA CYS A 350 -13.13 18.67 7.23
C CYS A 350 -12.40 18.69 5.89
N ALA A 351 -13.06 19.15 4.81
CA ALA A 351 -12.44 19.29 3.51
C ALA A 351 -11.29 20.31 3.52
N ASP A 352 -11.44 21.45 4.20
CA ASP A 352 -10.38 22.46 4.35
C ASP A 352 -9.18 21.91 5.11
N ASP A 353 -9.43 21.13 6.16
CA ASP A 353 -8.36 20.49 6.92
C ASP A 353 -7.64 19.41 6.12
N TYR A 354 -8.37 18.62 5.33
CA TYR A 354 -7.76 17.67 4.42
C TYR A 354 -6.90 18.35 3.36
N GLU A 355 -7.34 19.46 2.78
CA GLU A 355 -6.52 20.20 1.81
C GLU A 355 -5.24 20.76 2.43
N ARG A 356 -5.30 21.31 3.66
CA ARG A 356 -4.10 21.79 4.36
C ARG A 356 -3.10 20.69 4.68
N ARG A 357 -3.58 19.45 4.82
CA ARG A 357 -2.79 18.25 5.13
C ARG A 357 -2.52 17.40 3.89
N GLU A 358 -2.85 17.91 2.70
CA GLU A 358 -2.65 17.24 1.43
C GLU A 358 -3.38 15.89 1.27
N GLU A 359 -4.47 15.69 2.01
CA GLU A 359 -5.37 14.55 1.93
C GLU A 359 -6.35 14.68 0.76
N TRP A 360 -5.81 14.87 -0.45
CA TRP A 360 -6.55 15.29 -1.65
C TRP A 360 -7.75 14.40 -1.97
N ARG A 361 -7.60 13.07 -1.83
CA ARG A 361 -8.68 12.11 -2.10
C ARG A 361 -9.85 12.29 -1.12
N ARG A 362 -9.57 12.53 0.17
CA ARG A 362 -10.61 12.72 1.18
C ARG A 362 -11.31 14.07 1.01
N ALA A 363 -10.54 15.13 0.77
CA ALA A 363 -11.08 16.44 0.42
C ALA A 363 -12.00 16.35 -0.81
N HIS A 364 -11.54 15.69 -1.88
CA HIS A 364 -12.30 15.54 -3.12
C HIS A 364 -13.64 14.83 -2.91
N ARG A 365 -13.67 13.72 -2.16
CA ARG A 365 -14.93 13.01 -1.85
C ARG A 365 -15.91 13.87 -1.04
N LEU A 366 -15.44 14.63 -0.05
CA LEU A 366 -16.30 15.50 0.73
C LEU A 366 -16.87 16.65 -0.12
N VAL A 367 -16.03 17.30 -0.93
CA VAL A 367 -16.46 18.35 -1.84
C VAL A 367 -17.45 17.80 -2.88
N GLN A 368 -17.24 16.58 -3.36
CA GLN A 368 -18.16 15.90 -4.27
C GLN A 368 -19.54 15.67 -3.64
N ASP A 369 -19.60 15.21 -2.39
CA ASP A 369 -20.88 15.02 -1.68
C ASP A 369 -21.60 16.36 -1.46
N GLN A 370 -20.88 17.42 -1.10
CA GLN A 370 -21.44 18.77 -0.98
C GLN A 370 -21.98 19.26 -2.33
N LEU A 371 -21.21 19.07 -3.41
CA LEU A 371 -21.59 19.46 -4.76
C LEU A 371 -22.83 18.68 -5.24
N ALA A 372 -22.95 17.40 -4.91
CA ALA A 372 -24.14 16.60 -5.25
C ALA A 372 -25.43 17.18 -4.64
N ARG A 373 -25.32 17.88 -3.50
CA ARG A 373 -26.46 18.54 -2.82
C ARG A 373 -26.67 19.98 -3.30
N ALA A 374 -25.62 20.62 -3.81
CA ALA A 374 -25.66 21.97 -4.38
C ALA A 374 -24.98 22.03 -5.77
N PRO A 375 -25.55 21.39 -6.82
CA PRO A 375 -24.84 21.18 -8.09
C PRO A 375 -24.50 22.45 -8.88
N ARG A 376 -25.06 23.60 -8.48
CA ARG A 376 -24.87 24.90 -9.14
C ARG A 376 -24.01 25.85 -8.30
N ASP A 377 -23.41 25.37 -7.22
CA ASP A 377 -22.50 26.17 -6.40
C ASP A 377 -21.15 26.33 -7.13
N VAL A 378 -20.88 27.55 -7.58
CA VAL A 378 -19.68 27.90 -8.34
C VAL A 378 -18.40 27.64 -7.54
N GLY A 379 -18.41 27.91 -6.22
CA GLY A 379 -17.26 27.69 -5.36
C GLY A 379 -16.92 26.21 -5.23
N LEU A 380 -17.94 25.36 -5.01
CA LEU A 380 -17.77 23.92 -4.94
C LEU A 380 -17.35 23.32 -6.29
N LEU A 381 -17.88 23.81 -7.42
CA LEU A 381 -17.46 23.38 -8.75
C LEU A 381 -15.97 23.66 -8.99
N ASN A 382 -15.49 24.86 -8.67
CA ASN A 382 -14.09 25.22 -8.81
C ASN A 382 -13.18 24.36 -7.92
N ARG A 383 -13.59 24.17 -6.67
CA ARG A 383 -12.85 23.38 -5.69
C ARG A 383 -12.78 21.92 -6.11
N TYR A 384 -13.89 21.35 -6.54
CA TYR A 384 -13.96 19.99 -7.10
C TYR A 384 -13.07 19.85 -8.33
N ALA A 385 -13.09 20.82 -9.23
CA ALA A 385 -12.26 20.83 -10.43
C ALA A 385 -10.76 20.88 -10.09
N SER A 386 -10.35 21.77 -9.17
CA SER A 386 -8.96 21.88 -8.72
C SER A 386 -8.46 20.60 -8.07
N LEU A 387 -9.26 19.99 -7.19
CA LEU A 387 -8.94 18.71 -6.55
C LEU A 387 -8.87 17.57 -7.58
N SER A 388 -9.78 17.54 -8.55
CA SER A 388 -9.76 16.55 -9.65
C SER A 388 -8.48 16.65 -10.46
N TYR A 389 -8.04 17.88 -10.79
CA TYR A 389 -6.79 18.12 -11.49
C TYR A 389 -5.58 17.61 -10.68
N ARG A 390 -5.49 17.94 -9.39
CA ARG A 390 -4.42 17.46 -8.50
C ARG A 390 -4.37 15.95 -8.38
N LEU A 391 -5.52 15.28 -8.47
CA LEU A 391 -5.63 13.82 -8.48
C LEU A 391 -5.32 13.19 -9.84
N GLY A 392 -4.88 13.97 -10.83
CA GLY A 392 -4.52 13.51 -12.17
C GLY A 392 -5.73 13.35 -13.11
N ASP A 393 -6.93 13.75 -12.70
CA ASP A 393 -8.13 13.71 -13.52
C ASP A 393 -8.42 15.07 -14.17
N ALA A 394 -7.55 15.42 -15.13
CA ALA A 394 -7.66 16.67 -15.88
C ALA A 394 -8.96 16.75 -16.70
N ARG A 395 -9.58 15.62 -17.04
CA ARG A 395 -10.85 15.57 -17.78
C ARG A 395 -12.00 16.00 -16.88
N THR A 396 -12.15 15.37 -15.70
CA THR A 396 -13.20 15.75 -14.74
C THR A 396 -13.01 17.20 -14.28
N ALA A 397 -11.76 17.64 -14.11
CA ALA A 397 -11.45 19.05 -13.83
C ALA A 397 -11.97 19.98 -14.94
N ASP A 398 -11.72 19.65 -16.21
CA ASP A 398 -12.16 20.44 -17.36
C ASP A 398 -13.69 20.55 -17.44
N GLU A 399 -14.39 19.44 -17.24
CA GLU A 399 -15.85 19.37 -17.20
C GLU A 399 -16.42 20.26 -16.09
N ALA A 400 -15.90 20.14 -14.86
CA ALA A 400 -16.35 20.92 -13.72
C ALA A 400 -16.05 22.44 -13.85
N TYR A 401 -14.88 22.83 -14.36
CA TYR A 401 -14.62 24.26 -14.63
C TYR A 401 -15.52 24.81 -15.75
N ARG A 402 -15.85 24.01 -16.77
CA ARG A 402 -16.81 24.41 -17.81
C ARG A 402 -18.21 24.63 -17.25
N GLU A 403 -18.67 23.77 -16.34
CA GLU A 403 -19.94 23.95 -15.63
C GLU A 403 -19.93 25.23 -14.77
N SER A 404 -18.82 25.50 -14.09
CA SER A 404 -18.62 26.73 -13.32
C SER A 404 -18.77 27.99 -14.19
N ILE A 405 -18.07 28.08 -15.34
CA ILE A 405 -18.18 29.24 -16.23
C ILE A 405 -19.52 29.33 -16.98
N ALA A 406 -20.25 28.21 -17.13
CA ALA A 406 -21.60 28.23 -17.68
C ALA A 406 -22.59 28.94 -16.73
N ILE A 407 -22.30 28.93 -15.43
CA ILE A 407 -23.06 29.63 -14.40
C ILE A 407 -22.53 31.06 -14.25
N GLU A 408 -21.21 31.23 -14.13
CA GLU A 408 -20.54 32.53 -13.97
C GLU A 408 -19.44 32.74 -15.03
N PRO A 409 -19.76 33.31 -16.20
CA PRO A 409 -18.82 33.39 -17.34
C PRO A 409 -17.54 34.21 -17.11
N ARG A 410 -17.52 35.08 -16.09
CA ARG A 410 -16.39 35.97 -15.76
C ARG A 410 -15.69 35.55 -14.46
N GLN A 411 -15.80 34.28 -14.08
CA GLN A 411 -15.16 33.73 -12.90
C GLN A 411 -13.67 33.43 -13.18
N PRO A 412 -12.72 34.20 -12.62
CA PRO A 412 -11.30 34.10 -12.97
C PRO A 412 -10.62 32.78 -12.60
N ASP A 413 -10.93 32.18 -11.44
CA ASP A 413 -10.34 30.90 -11.00
C ASP A 413 -10.69 29.75 -11.95
N ALA A 414 -11.92 29.73 -12.48
CA ALA A 414 -12.34 28.68 -13.41
C ALA A 414 -11.71 28.87 -14.79
N LEU A 415 -11.55 30.11 -15.24
CA LEU A 415 -10.83 30.40 -16.49
C LEU A 415 -9.35 30.04 -16.37
N ALA A 416 -8.69 30.37 -15.25
CA ALA A 416 -7.32 29.94 -14.97
C ALA A 416 -7.21 28.41 -14.88
N GLY A 417 -8.17 27.76 -14.22
CA GLY A 417 -8.30 26.31 -14.16
C GLY A 417 -8.41 25.66 -15.53
N LEU A 418 -9.23 26.22 -16.43
CA LEU A 418 -9.33 25.76 -17.81
C LEU A 418 -8.04 25.98 -18.60
N ALA A 419 -7.29 27.05 -18.36
CA ALA A 419 -5.97 27.20 -18.97
C ALA A 419 -5.03 26.05 -18.55
N LEU A 420 -5.05 25.70 -17.27
CA LEU A 420 -4.24 24.62 -16.71
C LEU A 420 -4.65 23.23 -17.24
N THR A 421 -5.95 22.96 -17.40
CA THR A 421 -6.42 21.71 -18.01
C THR A 421 -6.06 21.61 -19.49
N ARG A 422 -6.03 22.73 -20.23
CA ARG A 422 -5.55 22.75 -21.63
C ARG A 422 -4.07 22.41 -21.71
N LEU A 423 -3.26 22.95 -20.80
CA LEU A 423 -1.84 22.63 -20.71
C LEU A 423 -1.59 21.14 -20.46
N ALA A 424 -2.37 20.51 -19.57
CA ALA A 424 -2.32 19.07 -19.33
C ALA A 424 -2.74 18.22 -20.54
N HIS A 425 -3.53 18.78 -21.47
CA HIS A 425 -3.88 18.16 -22.74
C HIS A 425 -2.96 18.57 -23.90
N ALA A 426 -1.82 19.21 -23.60
CA ALA A 426 -0.86 19.74 -24.57
C ALA A 426 -1.45 20.79 -25.56
N ASP A 427 -2.56 21.43 -25.19
CA ASP A 427 -3.20 22.51 -25.96
C ASP A 427 -2.68 23.89 -25.50
N MET A 428 -1.58 24.31 -26.11
CA MET A 428 -0.91 25.57 -25.80
C MET A 428 -1.72 26.81 -26.22
N GLU A 429 -2.43 26.72 -27.35
CA GLU A 429 -3.23 27.83 -27.88
C GLU A 429 -4.46 28.07 -27.00
N GLY A 430 -5.17 26.99 -26.65
CA GLY A 430 -6.30 27.05 -25.71
C GLY A 430 -5.85 27.54 -24.34
N CYS A 431 -4.69 27.10 -23.85
CA CYS A 431 -4.11 27.61 -22.60
C CYS A 431 -3.90 29.13 -22.67
N ALA A 432 -3.27 29.62 -23.74
CA ALA A 432 -3.02 31.05 -23.93
C ALA A 432 -4.30 31.90 -24.00
N ASP A 433 -5.35 31.42 -24.69
CA ASP A 433 -6.66 32.09 -24.73
C ASP A 433 -7.25 32.27 -23.32
N PHE A 434 -7.33 31.18 -22.55
CA PHE A 434 -7.91 31.22 -21.21
C PHE A 434 -7.07 32.06 -20.23
N VAL A 435 -5.74 32.03 -20.33
CA VAL A 435 -4.85 32.93 -19.57
C VAL A 435 -5.18 34.39 -19.91
N ALA A 436 -5.23 34.75 -21.20
CA ALA A 436 -5.49 36.12 -21.64
C ALA A 436 -6.86 36.62 -21.16
N ARG A 437 -7.89 35.77 -21.26
CA ARG A 437 -9.24 36.08 -20.76
C ARG A 437 -9.29 36.27 -19.26
N THR A 438 -8.54 35.47 -18.50
CA THR A 438 -8.46 35.60 -17.04
C THR A 438 -7.77 36.90 -16.64
N LEU A 439 -6.62 37.20 -17.25
CA LEU A 439 -5.85 38.42 -16.94
C LEU A 439 -6.53 39.71 -17.42
N ALA A 440 -7.43 39.61 -18.42
CA ALA A 440 -8.31 40.73 -18.79
C ALA A 440 -9.37 41.05 -17.72
N ILE A 441 -9.73 40.08 -16.86
CA ILE A 441 -10.65 40.27 -15.73
C ILE A 441 -9.87 40.75 -14.51
N ASP A 442 -8.77 40.08 -14.17
CA ASP A 442 -7.86 40.46 -13.09
C ASP A 442 -6.39 40.27 -13.54
N ALA A 443 -5.74 41.39 -13.85
CA ALA A 443 -4.36 41.41 -14.33
C ALA A 443 -3.34 40.90 -13.30
N ARG A 444 -3.72 40.79 -12.02
CA ARG A 444 -2.86 40.27 -10.94
C ARG A 444 -3.31 38.91 -10.44
N HIS A 445 -4.15 38.21 -11.21
CA HIS A 445 -4.65 36.90 -10.83
C HIS A 445 -3.50 35.87 -10.77
N ALA A 446 -3.08 35.55 -9.54
CA ALA A 446 -1.88 34.74 -9.30
C ALA A 446 -1.92 33.36 -9.98
N PRO A 447 -3.05 32.59 -9.95
CA PRO A 447 -3.12 31.32 -10.67
C PRO A 447 -2.87 31.45 -12.17
N ALA A 448 -3.48 32.44 -12.84
CA ALA A 448 -3.29 32.63 -14.28
C ALA A 448 -1.85 33.05 -14.64
N LEU A 449 -1.22 33.90 -13.82
CA LEU A 449 0.19 34.28 -14.00
C LEU A 449 1.12 33.07 -13.84
N ALA A 450 0.83 32.18 -12.88
CA ALA A 450 1.59 30.95 -12.68
C ALA A 450 1.43 30.00 -13.90
N VAL A 451 0.21 29.82 -14.41
CA VAL A 451 -0.04 29.04 -15.64
C VAL A 451 0.68 29.65 -16.84
N GLN A 452 0.68 30.98 -16.97
CA GLN A 452 1.38 31.68 -18.06
C GLN A 452 2.90 31.43 -18.01
N ALA A 453 3.53 31.60 -16.85
CA ALA A 453 4.96 31.37 -16.69
C ALA A 453 5.33 29.90 -16.98
N ARG A 454 4.46 28.97 -16.53
CA ARG A 454 4.62 27.54 -16.75
C ARG A 454 4.51 27.18 -18.24
N MET A 455 3.49 27.70 -18.94
CA MET A 455 3.32 27.56 -20.38
C MET A 455 4.54 28.08 -21.15
N GLN A 456 5.08 29.25 -20.78
CA GLN A 456 6.27 29.82 -21.43
C GLN A 456 7.50 28.94 -21.24
N ARG A 457 7.72 28.41 -20.02
CA ARG A 457 8.83 27.48 -19.75
C ARG A 457 8.70 26.20 -20.57
N MET A 458 7.50 25.63 -20.68
CA MET A 458 7.24 24.45 -21.50
C MET A 458 7.47 24.71 -22.99
N ALA A 459 7.07 25.89 -23.50
CA ALA A 459 7.34 26.30 -24.87
C ALA A 459 8.85 26.38 -25.13
N GLN A 460 9.61 27.01 -24.23
CA GLN A 460 11.08 27.11 -24.33
C GLN A 460 11.74 25.72 -24.38
N VAL A 461 11.30 24.79 -23.54
CA VAL A 461 11.80 23.41 -23.53
C VAL A 461 11.52 22.72 -24.88
N ARG A 462 10.32 22.90 -25.44
CA ARG A 462 9.96 22.36 -26.76
C ARG A 462 10.80 22.96 -27.89
N ASP A 463 11.06 24.26 -27.84
CA ASP A 463 11.88 24.95 -28.84
C ASP A 463 13.33 24.47 -28.82
N ILE A 464 13.92 24.33 -27.64
CA ILE A 464 15.28 23.76 -27.47
C ILE A 464 15.29 22.32 -28.00
N ALA A 465 14.34 21.48 -27.58
CA ALA A 465 14.21 20.11 -28.02
C ALA A 465 13.99 19.96 -29.54
N ALA A 466 13.50 20.99 -30.22
CA ALA A 466 13.31 20.98 -31.68
C ALA A 466 14.60 21.22 -32.47
N THR A 467 15.60 21.91 -31.90
CA THR A 467 16.91 22.12 -32.55
C THR A 467 17.70 20.81 -32.64
N PRO A 468 18.48 20.51 -33.69
CA PRO A 468 19.21 19.23 -33.80
C PRO A 468 20.10 18.90 -32.60
N GLU A 469 20.77 19.90 -32.02
CA GLU A 469 21.71 19.77 -30.91
C GLU A 469 21.03 19.77 -29.53
N GLY A 470 19.82 20.29 -29.43
CA GLY A 470 19.13 20.46 -28.15
C GLY A 470 18.59 19.16 -27.57
N LEU A 471 19.01 18.82 -26.36
CA LEU A 471 18.47 17.69 -25.60
C LEU A 471 17.11 18.06 -24.97
N PRO A 472 16.06 17.23 -25.13
CA PRO A 472 14.82 17.40 -24.38
C PRO A 472 15.10 17.29 -22.88
N ARG A 473 14.81 18.35 -22.12
CA ARG A 473 15.18 18.45 -20.71
C ARG A 473 14.10 19.15 -19.90
N TRP A 474 13.79 18.61 -18.73
CA TRP A 474 12.93 19.25 -17.73
C TRP A 474 13.59 19.17 -16.36
N SER A 475 13.47 20.23 -15.56
CA SER A 475 13.91 20.20 -14.16
C SER A 475 12.70 20.22 -13.27
N VAL A 476 12.52 19.15 -12.48
CA VAL A 476 11.44 19.00 -11.52
C VAL A 476 11.45 20.20 -10.58
N THR A 477 10.27 20.78 -10.36
CA THR A 477 10.14 21.95 -9.50
C THR A 477 10.23 21.58 -8.03
N GLU A 478 10.61 22.53 -7.18
CA GLU A 478 10.61 22.33 -5.73
C GLU A 478 9.24 21.89 -5.20
N ALA A 479 8.16 22.46 -5.76
CA ALA A 479 6.80 22.08 -5.40
C ALA A 479 6.47 20.63 -5.77
N GLU A 480 6.89 20.15 -6.94
CA GLU A 480 6.69 18.76 -7.36
C GLU A 480 7.51 17.79 -6.50
N ARG A 481 8.76 18.15 -6.18
CA ARG A 481 9.60 17.37 -5.26
C ARG A 481 8.99 17.26 -3.88
N ALA A 482 8.63 18.40 -3.28
CA ALA A 482 8.03 18.44 -1.95
C ALA A 482 6.70 17.67 -1.90
N ALA A 483 5.91 17.70 -2.98
CA ALA A 483 4.68 16.94 -3.10
C ALA A 483 4.88 15.45 -3.44
N GLY A 484 6.12 15.02 -3.74
CA GLY A 484 6.44 13.66 -4.18
C GLY A 484 5.77 13.24 -5.49
N ARG A 485 5.29 14.19 -6.31
CA ARG A 485 4.57 13.89 -7.57
C ARG A 485 4.78 14.98 -8.60
N LEU A 486 4.83 14.57 -9.88
CA LEU A 486 4.81 15.52 -11.00
C LEU A 486 3.40 16.06 -11.23
N GLU A 487 3.31 17.30 -11.69
CA GLU A 487 2.02 17.86 -12.11
C GLU A 487 1.55 17.21 -13.43
N PRO A 488 0.23 17.08 -13.67
CA PRO A 488 -0.31 16.40 -14.85
C PRO A 488 0.24 16.91 -16.19
N ASP A 489 0.46 18.22 -16.29
CA ASP A 489 1.04 18.84 -17.48
C ASP A 489 2.55 18.60 -17.62
N THR A 490 3.30 18.47 -16.52
CA THR A 490 4.71 18.00 -16.59
C THR A 490 4.74 16.58 -17.15
N ILE A 491 3.87 15.69 -16.66
CA ILE A 491 3.78 14.32 -17.15
C ILE A 491 3.48 14.32 -18.65
N ALA A 492 2.48 15.10 -19.09
CA ALA A 492 2.14 15.23 -20.50
C ALA A 492 3.32 15.73 -21.35
N LEU A 493 4.05 16.75 -20.88
CA LEU A 493 5.25 17.26 -21.57
C LEU A 493 6.33 16.19 -21.69
N LEU A 494 6.67 15.50 -20.59
CA LEU A 494 7.72 14.46 -20.60
C LEU A 494 7.34 13.30 -21.52
N VAL A 495 6.08 12.87 -21.50
CA VAL A 495 5.56 11.82 -22.38
C VAL A 495 5.63 12.25 -23.86
N ASP A 496 5.23 13.48 -24.18
CA ASP A 496 5.30 14.02 -25.55
C ASP A 496 6.74 14.09 -26.05
N LEU A 497 7.66 14.63 -25.23
CA LEU A 497 9.07 14.72 -25.58
C LEU A 497 9.68 13.32 -25.76
N PHE A 498 9.39 12.40 -24.86
CA PHE A 498 9.91 11.03 -24.92
C PHE A 498 9.41 10.29 -26.17
N ARG A 499 8.11 10.32 -26.45
CA ARG A 499 7.55 9.66 -27.65
C ARG A 499 8.11 10.23 -28.95
N LYS A 500 8.36 11.54 -28.97
CA LYS A 500 8.90 12.24 -30.14
C LYS A 500 10.39 11.97 -30.34
N TYR A 501 11.19 12.07 -29.28
CA TYR A 501 12.65 12.10 -29.37
C TYR A 501 13.34 10.82 -28.86
N GLY A 502 12.64 9.93 -28.18
CA GLY A 502 13.16 8.71 -27.57
C GLY A 502 14.03 8.95 -26.34
N VAL A 503 14.27 10.21 -25.96
CA VAL A 503 15.15 10.57 -24.85
C VAL A 503 14.67 11.85 -24.17
N VAL A 504 14.71 11.87 -22.84
CA VAL A 504 14.48 13.06 -22.02
C VAL A 504 15.36 13.04 -20.78
N GLN A 505 16.09 14.13 -20.52
CA GLN A 505 16.76 14.34 -19.23
C GLN A 505 15.79 14.97 -18.23
N VAL A 506 15.74 14.42 -17.03
CA VAL A 506 14.93 14.93 -15.93
C VAL A 506 15.85 15.27 -14.76
N ASP A 507 15.97 16.56 -14.47
CA ASP A 507 16.79 17.02 -13.34
C ASP A 507 16.00 17.05 -12.05
N ASN A 508 16.71 16.98 -10.93
CA ASN A 508 16.15 17.14 -9.58
C ASN A 508 15.07 16.09 -9.25
N VAL A 509 15.28 14.84 -9.64
CA VAL A 509 14.36 13.73 -9.33
C VAL A 509 14.65 13.18 -7.94
N PHE A 510 15.92 12.92 -7.65
CA PHE A 510 16.37 12.35 -6.39
C PHE A 510 17.09 13.40 -5.55
N ASP A 511 17.09 13.20 -4.24
CA ASP A 511 17.93 13.99 -3.34
C ASP A 511 19.42 13.69 -3.64
N PRO A 512 20.25 14.71 -3.98
CA PRO A 512 21.67 14.50 -4.19
C PRO A 512 22.38 13.81 -3.02
N GLU A 513 22.01 14.12 -1.77
CA GLU A 513 22.60 13.48 -0.58
C GLU A 513 22.29 11.98 -0.55
N ARG A 514 21.08 11.59 -0.95
CA ARG A 514 20.70 10.18 -1.09
C ARG A 514 21.52 9.48 -2.17
N ILE A 515 21.79 10.13 -3.30
CA ILE A 515 22.64 9.56 -4.36
C ILE A 515 24.09 9.40 -3.89
N GLU A 516 24.62 10.34 -3.11
CA GLU A 516 25.96 10.23 -2.51
C GLU A 516 26.05 9.05 -1.52
N GLN A 517 25.03 8.83 -0.72
CA GLN A 517 24.95 7.65 0.16
C GLN A 517 24.95 6.34 -0.65
N LEU A 518 24.17 6.27 -1.73
CA LEU A 518 24.15 5.13 -2.63
C LEU A 518 25.51 4.91 -3.32
N GLN A 519 26.21 5.99 -3.68
CA GLN A 519 27.56 5.92 -4.22
C GLN A 519 28.55 5.31 -3.22
N GLY A 520 28.48 5.71 -1.94
CA GLY A 520 29.32 5.14 -0.89
C GLY A 520 29.05 3.65 -0.65
N ALA A 521 27.77 3.27 -0.59
CA ALA A 521 27.36 1.87 -0.46
C ALA A 521 27.78 1.01 -1.66
N PHE A 522 27.65 1.57 -2.88
CA PHE A 522 28.10 0.93 -4.11
C PHE A 522 29.62 0.74 -4.09
N ALA A 523 30.39 1.79 -3.76
CA ALA A 523 31.84 1.73 -3.71
C ALA A 523 32.34 0.68 -2.71
N HIS A 524 31.70 0.58 -1.54
CA HIS A 524 32.06 -0.41 -0.54
C HIS A 524 31.75 -1.86 -0.97
N SER A 525 30.58 -2.09 -1.58
CA SER A 525 30.14 -3.44 -1.96
C SER A 525 30.76 -3.95 -3.26
N GLN A 526 31.18 -3.05 -4.15
CA GLN A 526 31.64 -3.38 -5.51
C GLN A 526 33.13 -3.07 -5.76
N GLU A 527 33.91 -2.77 -4.70
CA GLU A 527 35.32 -2.36 -4.81
C GLU A 527 36.18 -3.35 -5.63
N HIS A 528 35.87 -4.65 -5.56
CA HIS A 528 36.61 -5.69 -6.28
C HIS A 528 36.55 -5.52 -7.81
N TYR A 529 35.51 -4.86 -8.34
CA TYR A 529 35.37 -4.61 -9.78
C TYR A 529 36.08 -3.33 -10.26
N PHE A 530 36.82 -2.64 -9.37
CA PHE A 530 37.50 -1.37 -9.69
C PHE A 530 38.89 -1.56 -10.29
N GLU A 531 39.28 -2.81 -10.54
CA GLU A 531 40.51 -3.18 -11.23
C GLU A 531 40.20 -3.64 -12.66
N ASP A 532 41.09 -3.28 -13.60
CA ASP A 532 41.03 -3.68 -15.00
C ASP A 532 41.54 -5.11 -15.18
N VAL A 533 40.77 -6.06 -14.63
CA VAL A 533 41.01 -7.51 -14.70
C VAL A 533 39.77 -8.19 -15.26
N GLU A 534 39.94 -9.38 -15.81
CA GLU A 534 38.81 -10.19 -16.28
C GLU A 534 38.04 -10.76 -15.09
N HIS A 535 36.72 -10.54 -15.07
CA HIS A 535 35.80 -10.99 -14.03
C HIS A 535 34.81 -11.99 -14.63
N SER A 536 34.65 -13.17 -14.04
CA SER A 536 33.85 -14.26 -14.64
C SER A 536 32.33 -14.14 -14.43
N ASP A 537 31.90 -13.21 -13.59
CA ASP A 537 30.54 -13.05 -13.09
C ASP A 537 29.87 -11.73 -13.53
N VAL A 538 30.56 -10.91 -14.34
CA VAL A 538 30.06 -9.66 -14.91
C VAL A 538 30.34 -9.59 -16.41
N LEU A 539 29.56 -8.78 -17.13
CA LEU A 539 29.74 -8.63 -18.58
C LEU A 539 30.69 -7.47 -18.90
N GLN A 540 31.75 -7.73 -19.67
CA GLN A 540 32.56 -6.66 -20.24
C GLN A 540 31.84 -6.03 -21.44
N VAL A 541 31.37 -4.79 -21.28
CA VAL A 541 30.55 -4.07 -22.28
C VAL A 541 31.36 -3.03 -23.07
N GLY A 542 32.66 -2.95 -22.82
CA GLY A 542 33.58 -2.09 -23.54
C GLY A 542 34.97 -2.10 -22.91
N ASP A 543 35.87 -1.31 -23.49
CA ASP A 543 37.20 -1.08 -22.93
C ASP A 543 37.09 -0.52 -21.50
N LYS A 544 37.60 -1.29 -20.53
CA LYS A 544 37.53 -1.03 -19.08
C LYS A 544 36.13 -0.70 -18.56
N ARG A 545 35.12 -1.40 -19.08
CA ARG A 545 33.72 -1.26 -18.66
C ARG A 545 33.08 -2.60 -18.32
N PHE A 546 32.47 -2.65 -17.15
CA PHE A 546 31.81 -3.85 -16.61
C PHE A 546 30.35 -3.54 -16.31
N MET A 547 29.46 -4.45 -16.69
CA MET A 547 28.04 -4.41 -16.36
C MET A 547 27.72 -5.52 -15.38
N LEU A 548 27.16 -5.17 -14.22
CA LEU A 548 26.73 -6.11 -13.18
C LEU A 548 25.24 -5.97 -12.89
N THR A 549 24.59 -7.07 -12.56
CA THR A 549 23.20 -7.05 -12.05
C THR A 549 23.20 -6.65 -10.59
N MET A 550 22.42 -5.61 -10.27
CA MET A 550 22.26 -5.12 -8.90
C MET A 550 21.42 -6.09 -8.06
N GLU A 551 21.81 -6.26 -6.80
CA GLU A 551 21.00 -6.92 -5.80
C GLU A 551 20.02 -5.91 -5.19
N LEU A 552 18.73 -6.22 -5.21
CA LEU A 552 17.72 -5.42 -4.56
C LEU A 552 17.69 -5.75 -3.06
N ASP A 553 17.97 -4.74 -2.25
CA ASP A 553 17.94 -4.72 -0.80
C ASP A 553 17.22 -3.46 -0.29
N GLU A 554 17.31 -3.15 1.00
CA GLU A 554 16.69 -1.95 1.58
C GLU A 554 17.21 -0.62 0.99
N GLN A 555 18.40 -0.61 0.36
CA GLN A 555 19.02 0.60 -0.18
C GLN A 555 18.77 0.74 -1.69
N PHE A 556 19.18 -0.26 -2.47
CA PHE A 556 19.04 -0.26 -3.93
C PHE A 556 17.64 -0.69 -4.37
N GLY A 557 16.91 -1.42 -3.54
CA GLY A 557 15.50 -1.75 -3.73
C GLY A 557 14.53 -0.72 -3.12
N ALA A 558 15.00 0.44 -2.67
CA ALA A 558 14.16 1.44 -2.02
C ALA A 558 13.07 1.96 -2.99
N PRO A 559 11.83 2.17 -2.52
CA PRO A 559 10.70 2.54 -3.38
C PRO A 559 10.86 3.91 -4.05
N ASP A 560 11.55 4.86 -3.42
CA ASP A 560 11.87 6.18 -3.99
C ASP A 560 12.82 6.09 -5.19
N LEU A 561 13.59 5.00 -5.30
CA LEU A 561 14.49 4.72 -6.41
C LEU A 561 13.80 3.84 -7.48
N VAL A 562 13.34 2.64 -7.10
CA VAL A 562 12.84 1.62 -8.03
C VAL A 562 11.39 1.87 -8.47
N ALA A 563 10.59 2.48 -7.61
CA ALA A 563 9.17 2.76 -7.84
C ALA A 563 8.87 4.27 -7.70
N SER A 564 9.85 5.13 -8.04
CA SER A 564 9.79 6.58 -7.85
C SER A 564 8.45 7.20 -8.27
N ASP A 565 7.74 7.83 -7.34
CA ASP A 565 6.44 8.46 -7.60
C ASP A 565 6.53 9.61 -8.62
N LEU A 566 7.72 10.20 -8.80
CA LEU A 566 7.98 11.20 -9.83
C LEU A 566 8.08 10.57 -11.23
N LEU A 567 8.75 9.43 -11.37
CA LEU A 567 9.04 8.83 -12.67
C LEU A 567 7.99 7.82 -13.13
N MET A 568 7.41 7.04 -12.22
CA MET A 568 6.48 5.96 -12.56
C MET A 568 5.24 6.42 -13.35
N PRO A 569 4.64 7.60 -13.12
CA PRO A 569 3.56 8.10 -13.97
C PRO A 569 3.99 8.29 -15.43
N VAL A 570 5.22 8.74 -15.67
CA VAL A 570 5.79 8.89 -17.02
C VAL A 570 6.07 7.51 -17.62
N MET A 571 6.75 6.63 -16.87
CA MET A 571 7.08 5.27 -17.32
C MET A 571 5.84 4.45 -17.69
N ARG A 572 4.78 4.50 -16.85
CA ARG A 572 3.51 3.82 -17.15
C ARG A 572 2.78 4.41 -18.36
N SER A 573 3.00 5.69 -18.66
CA SER A 573 2.41 6.36 -19.81
C SER A 573 3.14 6.06 -21.12
N VAL A 574 4.47 5.86 -21.09
CA VAL A 574 5.27 5.55 -22.29
C VAL A 574 5.41 4.05 -22.53
N VAL A 575 5.74 3.25 -21.50
CA VAL A 575 5.92 1.80 -21.59
C VAL A 575 4.57 1.08 -21.52
N GLY A 576 3.73 1.43 -20.55
CA GLY A 576 2.41 0.84 -20.35
C GLY A 576 2.01 0.73 -18.89
N LYS A 577 0.69 0.68 -18.62
CA LYS A 577 0.15 0.69 -17.25
C LYS A 577 0.68 -0.45 -16.38
N GLU A 578 0.92 -1.61 -16.98
CA GLU A 578 1.44 -2.83 -16.33
C GLU A 578 2.96 -2.96 -16.49
N CYS A 579 3.70 -1.88 -16.71
CA CYS A 579 5.15 -1.99 -16.85
C CYS A 579 5.78 -2.66 -15.61
N ILE A 580 6.76 -3.51 -15.86
CA ILE A 580 7.58 -4.20 -14.85
C ILE A 580 8.99 -3.64 -14.86
N LEU A 581 9.73 -3.79 -13.76
CA LEU A 581 11.18 -3.64 -13.79
C LEU A 581 11.73 -4.94 -14.38
N SER A 582 12.20 -4.89 -15.62
CA SER A 582 12.66 -6.08 -16.34
C SER A 582 14.13 -6.37 -16.12
N ALA A 583 14.93 -5.36 -15.74
CA ALA A 583 16.30 -5.56 -15.32
C ALA A 583 16.80 -4.36 -14.49
N TYR A 584 17.79 -4.62 -13.64
CA TYR A 584 18.46 -3.59 -12.86
C TYR A 584 19.97 -3.85 -12.83
N THR A 585 20.73 -2.98 -13.49
CA THR A 585 22.19 -3.13 -13.61
C THR A 585 22.94 -1.88 -13.16
N ALA A 586 24.22 -2.06 -12.86
CA ALA A 586 25.18 -0.97 -12.83
C ALA A 586 26.22 -1.17 -13.92
N VAL A 587 26.55 -0.08 -14.63
CA VAL A 587 27.65 -0.04 -15.59
C VAL A 587 28.77 0.80 -14.98
N ILE A 588 29.91 0.17 -14.76
CA ILE A 588 31.12 0.77 -14.22
C ILE A 588 32.02 1.19 -15.39
N SER A 589 32.49 2.44 -15.38
CA SER A 589 33.52 2.93 -16.30
C SER A 589 34.79 3.28 -15.51
N LEU A 590 35.85 2.50 -15.69
CA LEU A 590 37.12 2.76 -15.02
C LEU A 590 37.87 3.95 -15.64
N PRO A 591 38.77 4.59 -14.88
CA PRO A 591 39.67 5.64 -15.38
C PRO A 591 40.41 5.23 -16.67
N GLY A 592 40.36 6.12 -17.67
CA GLY A 592 41.04 5.94 -18.95
C GLY A 592 40.33 5.03 -19.96
N SER A 593 39.07 4.66 -19.74
CA SER A 593 38.27 3.92 -20.73
C SER A 593 38.09 4.73 -22.03
N SER A 594 38.14 4.06 -23.18
CA SER A 594 37.88 4.66 -24.50
C SER A 594 36.39 4.80 -24.83
N ASP A 595 36.02 5.50 -25.90
CA ASP A 595 34.61 5.60 -26.32
C ASP A 595 34.06 4.23 -26.77
N GLN A 596 32.82 3.90 -26.40
CA GLN A 596 32.15 2.70 -26.93
C GLN A 596 31.74 2.88 -28.40
N SER A 597 31.50 1.76 -29.08
CA SER A 597 30.82 1.76 -30.38
C SER A 597 29.36 2.20 -30.24
N ILE A 598 28.83 2.90 -31.26
CA ILE A 598 27.40 3.23 -31.34
C ILE A 598 26.59 1.94 -31.38
N HIS A 599 25.59 1.82 -30.51
CA HIS A 599 24.69 0.67 -30.45
C HIS A 599 23.28 1.08 -30.05
N LYS A 600 22.36 0.13 -30.21
CA LYS A 600 21.04 0.11 -29.57
C LYS A 600 21.02 -1.10 -28.64
N ASP A 601 20.41 -0.97 -27.46
CA ASP A 601 20.34 -2.06 -26.49
C ASP A 601 19.57 -3.26 -27.07
N HIS A 602 18.50 -2.96 -27.81
CA HIS A 602 17.78 -3.95 -28.59
C HIS A 602 17.69 -3.55 -30.08
N SER A 603 17.72 -4.57 -30.94
CA SER A 603 17.45 -4.42 -32.38
C SER A 603 15.97 -4.11 -32.63
N GLU A 604 15.62 -3.86 -33.89
CA GLU A 604 14.23 -3.71 -34.31
C GLU A 604 13.43 -4.97 -33.91
N LEU A 605 12.25 -4.80 -33.32
CA LEU A 605 11.37 -5.93 -32.95
C LEU A 605 10.90 -6.70 -34.19
N PHE A 606 10.82 -6.02 -35.33
CA PHE A 606 10.30 -6.49 -36.60
C PHE A 606 11.33 -6.10 -37.67
N GLU A 607 12.00 -7.08 -38.26
CA GLU A 607 13.07 -6.90 -39.26
C GLU A 607 12.52 -6.75 -40.69
N GLU A 608 11.20 -6.75 -40.86
CA GLU A 608 10.55 -6.68 -42.17
C GLU A 608 10.70 -5.30 -42.83
N ASP A 609 11.28 -5.30 -44.03
CA ASP A 609 11.35 -4.11 -44.88
C ASP A 609 9.94 -3.56 -45.19
N GLY A 610 9.77 -2.24 -45.02
CA GLY A 610 8.51 -1.56 -45.34
C GLY A 610 7.44 -1.65 -44.25
N TRP A 611 7.81 -1.96 -43.01
CA TRP A 611 6.92 -1.82 -41.85
C TRP A 611 6.52 -0.34 -41.68
N LEU A 612 5.22 -0.03 -41.86
CA LEU A 612 4.70 1.34 -41.94
C LEU A 612 4.15 1.89 -40.60
N LEU A 613 4.15 1.09 -39.53
CA LEU A 613 3.58 1.47 -38.24
C LEU A 613 4.68 1.93 -37.29
N GLU A 614 4.46 2.99 -36.52
CA GLU A 614 5.31 3.28 -35.35
C GLU A 614 4.92 2.29 -34.24
N HIS A 615 5.87 1.51 -33.71
CA HIS A 615 5.58 0.65 -32.56
C HIS A 615 5.51 1.47 -31.27
N PRO A 616 4.63 1.12 -30.32
CA PRO A 616 4.71 1.64 -28.96
C PRO A 616 6.07 1.29 -28.31
N THR A 617 6.55 2.15 -27.41
CA THR A 617 7.70 1.82 -26.56
C THR A 617 7.43 0.51 -25.81
N PHE A 618 8.34 -0.46 -25.98
CA PHE A 618 8.25 -1.78 -25.35
C PHE A 618 9.18 -1.91 -24.14
N ALA A 619 10.27 -1.15 -24.12
CA ALA A 619 11.20 -1.01 -23.01
C ALA A 619 11.80 0.40 -22.99
N ALA A 620 12.12 0.89 -21.80
CA ALA A 620 12.81 2.15 -21.58
C ALA A 620 13.66 2.05 -20.32
N GLN A 621 14.84 2.68 -20.34
CA GLN A 621 15.75 2.71 -19.21
C GLN A 621 15.79 4.08 -18.54
N VAL A 622 15.95 4.06 -17.22
CA VAL A 622 16.25 5.21 -16.39
C VAL A 622 17.73 5.11 -16.01
N ILE A 623 18.52 6.03 -16.54
CA ILE A 623 19.96 6.15 -16.31
C ILE A 623 20.17 7.09 -15.12
N ILE A 624 20.68 6.57 -14.01
CA ILE A 624 20.94 7.32 -12.78
C ILE A 624 22.44 7.30 -12.47
N PRO A 625 23.16 8.42 -12.65
CA PRO A 625 24.56 8.48 -12.26
C PRO A 625 24.73 8.44 -10.75
N LEU A 626 25.67 7.61 -10.28
CA LEU A 626 26.21 7.70 -8.92
C LEU A 626 27.39 8.68 -8.84
N LEU A 627 27.93 9.07 -9.99
CA LEU A 627 28.88 10.16 -10.17
C LEU A 627 28.41 11.04 -11.31
N GLN A 628 28.44 12.37 -11.13
CA GLN A 628 28.03 13.33 -12.16
C GLN A 628 28.62 12.99 -13.54
N LEU A 629 27.77 13.05 -14.57
CA LEU A 629 28.19 12.85 -15.95
C LEU A 629 28.50 14.20 -16.60
N ASP A 630 29.71 14.32 -17.14
CA ASP A 630 30.17 15.49 -17.91
C ASP A 630 31.20 15.06 -18.97
N ALA A 631 31.86 16.05 -19.60
CA ALA A 631 32.87 15.79 -20.63
C ALA A 631 34.14 15.10 -20.10
N VAL A 632 34.37 15.10 -18.79
CA VAL A 632 35.56 14.54 -18.13
C VAL A 632 35.27 13.12 -17.61
N THR A 633 34.22 12.94 -16.82
CA THR A 633 33.81 11.60 -16.33
C THR A 633 33.23 10.76 -17.48
N GLY A 634 32.71 11.41 -18.51
CA GLY A 634 32.14 10.80 -19.71
C GLY A 634 30.63 10.59 -19.56
N ALA A 635 29.86 11.17 -20.48
CA ALA A 635 28.42 10.98 -20.55
C ALA A 635 28.02 9.81 -21.45
N THR A 636 26.75 9.41 -21.37
CA THR A 636 26.12 8.59 -22.41
C THR A 636 25.72 9.51 -23.56
N ARG A 637 26.44 9.45 -24.68
CA ARG A 637 26.11 10.16 -25.91
C ARG A 637 24.91 9.51 -26.58
N MET A 638 23.97 10.31 -27.06
CA MET A 638 22.69 9.85 -27.57
C MET A 638 22.39 10.49 -28.91
N PHE A 639 21.56 9.83 -29.72
CA PHE A 639 21.11 10.35 -31.01
C PHE A 639 19.59 10.44 -31.00
N LYS A 640 19.03 11.56 -30.54
CA LYS A 640 17.58 11.70 -30.39
C LYS A 640 16.85 11.47 -31.73
N GLY A 641 15.67 10.86 -31.67
CA GLY A 641 14.89 10.48 -32.85
C GLY A 641 15.37 9.18 -33.51
N SER A 642 16.52 8.64 -33.12
CA SER A 642 17.08 7.42 -33.71
C SER A 642 16.28 6.15 -33.39
N GLN A 643 15.34 6.19 -32.44
CA GLN A 643 14.42 5.09 -32.19
C GLN A 643 13.53 4.75 -33.39
N ARG A 644 13.43 5.67 -34.36
CA ARG A 644 12.60 5.54 -35.57
C ARG A 644 13.39 5.18 -36.82
N VAL A 645 14.71 5.01 -36.71
CA VAL A 645 15.58 4.70 -37.86
C VAL A 645 16.54 3.55 -37.53
N PRO A 646 16.97 2.77 -38.52
CA PRO A 646 18.01 1.76 -38.32
C PRO A 646 19.32 2.35 -37.80
N LEU A 647 20.10 1.56 -37.05
CA LEU A 647 21.37 1.98 -36.44
C LEU A 647 22.34 2.63 -37.45
N ARG A 648 22.41 2.12 -38.69
CA ARG A 648 23.27 2.65 -39.77
C ARG A 648 22.97 4.11 -40.15
N LEU A 649 21.74 4.58 -39.94
CA LEU A 649 21.32 5.96 -40.22
C LEU A 649 21.41 6.84 -38.99
N ALA A 650 21.47 6.25 -37.79
CA ALA A 650 21.52 6.99 -36.55
C ALA A 650 22.81 7.80 -36.40
N SER A 651 23.93 7.31 -36.94
CA SER A 651 25.22 8.01 -36.90
C SER A 651 25.26 9.31 -37.68
N ASP A 652 24.33 9.52 -38.62
CA ASP A 652 24.21 10.74 -39.41
C ASP A 652 23.37 11.82 -38.69
N LEU A 653 22.73 11.47 -37.58
CA LEU A 653 21.98 12.41 -36.76
C LEU A 653 22.91 13.25 -35.88
N ALA A 654 22.46 14.45 -35.51
CA ALA A 654 23.11 15.24 -34.48
C ALA A 654 23.06 14.47 -33.14
N HIS A 655 24.20 14.44 -32.44
CA HIS A 655 24.31 13.78 -31.15
C HIS A 655 24.10 14.77 -29.99
N GLN A 656 23.75 14.23 -28.83
CA GLN A 656 23.61 14.96 -27.58
C GLN A 656 24.49 14.31 -26.52
N ASP A 657 25.34 15.13 -25.88
CA ASP A 657 26.20 14.74 -24.78
C ASP A 657 25.68 15.42 -23.51
N PRO A 658 24.83 14.73 -22.71
CA PRO A 658 24.18 15.35 -21.57
C PRO A 658 25.17 15.59 -20.41
N GLU A 659 25.08 16.76 -19.79
CA GLU A 659 25.58 16.97 -18.43
C GLU A 659 24.49 16.54 -17.45
N VAL A 660 24.75 15.49 -16.67
CA VAL A 660 23.78 14.88 -15.75
C VAL A 660 24.31 15.03 -14.31
N PRO A 661 23.86 16.07 -13.58
CA PRO A 661 24.21 16.25 -12.16
C PRO A 661 23.66 15.11 -11.29
N LEU A 662 24.23 14.97 -10.08
CA LEU A 662 23.65 14.08 -9.06
C LEU A 662 22.20 14.46 -8.75
N GLY A 663 21.37 13.46 -8.50
CA GLY A 663 19.93 13.62 -8.33
C GLY A 663 19.14 13.76 -9.65
N SER A 664 19.80 13.83 -10.80
CA SER A 664 19.17 13.86 -12.12
C SER A 664 19.23 12.48 -12.78
N CYS A 665 18.36 12.23 -13.75
CA CYS A 665 18.38 11.00 -14.53
C CYS A 665 18.10 11.27 -16.01
N VAL A 666 18.40 10.27 -16.85
CA VAL A 666 18.01 10.29 -18.26
C VAL A 666 17.07 9.14 -18.55
N LEU A 667 15.90 9.45 -19.10
CA LEU A 667 14.96 8.48 -19.65
C LEU A 667 15.36 8.21 -21.10
N LEU A 668 15.58 6.94 -21.44
CA LEU A 668 16.01 6.52 -22.76
C LEU A 668 15.16 5.36 -23.28
N ASP A 669 14.57 5.51 -24.46
CA ASP A 669 13.91 4.41 -25.17
C ASP A 669 14.95 3.40 -25.62
N TYR A 670 14.65 2.11 -25.43
CA TYR A 670 15.58 1.00 -25.66
C TYR A 670 16.05 0.87 -27.12
N SER A 671 15.37 1.55 -28.04
CA SER A 671 15.70 1.60 -29.47
C SER A 671 16.49 2.84 -29.88
N VAL A 672 16.84 3.73 -28.96
CA VAL A 672 17.68 4.90 -29.26
C VAL A 672 19.15 4.47 -29.38
N ALA A 673 19.76 4.87 -30.49
CA ALA A 673 21.20 4.72 -30.68
C ALA A 673 21.96 5.60 -29.69
N HIS A 674 22.97 5.04 -29.06
CA HIS A 674 23.79 5.72 -28.06
C HIS A 674 25.17 5.06 -27.92
N LEU A 675 26.07 5.70 -27.17
CA LEU A 675 27.36 5.16 -26.77
C LEU A 675 27.83 5.79 -25.45
N GLY A 676 28.63 5.07 -24.66
CA GLY A 676 29.35 5.64 -23.52
C GLY A 676 30.62 6.37 -23.95
N ILE A 677 30.74 7.65 -23.62
CA ILE A 677 31.97 8.42 -23.77
C ILE A 677 33.01 7.90 -22.76
N GLY A 678 34.27 7.90 -23.18
CA GLY A 678 35.43 7.51 -22.39
C GLY A 678 35.56 8.29 -21.10
N ASN A 679 35.88 7.60 -20.01
CA ASN A 679 36.13 8.23 -18.71
C ASN A 679 37.57 8.77 -18.67
N ARG A 680 37.71 10.10 -18.69
CA ARG A 680 38.99 10.82 -18.67
C ARG A 680 39.36 11.32 -17.27
N SER A 681 38.53 11.02 -16.27
CA SER A 681 38.80 11.31 -14.86
C SER A 681 39.71 10.25 -14.22
N ASP A 682 40.12 10.50 -12.98
CA ASP A 682 40.79 9.56 -12.10
C ASP A 682 39.83 8.77 -11.19
N GLN A 683 38.52 8.96 -11.37
CA GLN A 683 37.48 8.33 -10.55
C GLN A 683 36.79 7.19 -11.30
N VAL A 684 36.38 6.17 -10.57
CA VAL A 684 35.45 5.15 -11.10
C VAL A 684 34.08 5.80 -11.26
N ARG A 685 33.45 5.62 -12.43
CA ARG A 685 32.13 6.18 -12.74
C ARG A 685 31.08 5.06 -12.84
N PRO A 686 30.29 4.81 -11.79
CA PRO A 686 29.15 3.92 -11.84
C PRO A 686 27.88 4.64 -12.29
N ILE A 687 27.11 3.96 -13.13
CA ILE A 687 25.78 4.37 -13.58
C ILE A 687 24.80 3.24 -13.27
N LEU A 688 23.73 3.54 -12.55
CA LEU A 688 22.60 2.63 -12.37
C LEU A 688 21.67 2.71 -13.59
N ASN A 689 21.26 1.57 -14.13
CA ASN A 689 20.29 1.46 -15.20
C ASN A 689 19.11 0.62 -14.73
N LEU A 690 17.97 1.28 -14.53
CA LEU A 690 16.70 0.63 -14.21
C LEU A 690 15.90 0.50 -15.49
N ILE A 691 15.67 -0.73 -15.95
CA ILE A 691 15.02 -0.98 -17.23
C ILE A 691 13.59 -1.42 -16.98
N TYR A 692 12.65 -0.63 -17.47
CA TYR A 692 11.23 -0.92 -17.38
C TYR A 692 10.72 -1.39 -18.73
N SER A 693 9.95 -2.47 -18.75
CA SER A 693 9.41 -3.02 -19.98
C SER A 693 7.95 -3.42 -19.84
N ARG A 694 7.33 -3.69 -20.99
CA ARG A 694 6.03 -4.36 -21.03
C ARG A 694 6.20 -5.81 -20.55
N PRO A 695 5.22 -6.38 -19.81
CA PRO A 695 5.34 -7.72 -19.21
C PRO A 695 5.67 -8.86 -20.18
N TRP A 696 5.35 -8.72 -21.47
CA TRP A 696 5.63 -9.73 -22.49
C TRP A 696 7.06 -9.66 -23.05
N PHE A 697 7.79 -8.56 -22.83
CA PHE A 697 9.13 -8.39 -23.39
C PHE A 697 10.16 -9.07 -22.48
N ARG A 698 11.03 -9.89 -23.07
CA ARG A 698 12.18 -10.51 -22.41
C ARG A 698 13.42 -10.19 -23.23
N ASP A 699 14.40 -9.58 -22.59
CA ASP A 699 15.66 -9.26 -23.23
C ASP A 699 16.59 -10.48 -23.21
N CYS A 700 16.55 -11.24 -24.30
CA CYS A 700 17.38 -12.42 -24.49
C CYS A 700 18.83 -12.10 -24.93
N ARG A 701 19.16 -10.83 -25.17
CA ARG A 701 20.47 -10.40 -25.67
C ARG A 701 21.39 -10.00 -24.52
N ASN A 702 20.92 -9.15 -23.62
CA ASN A 702 21.77 -8.52 -22.60
C ASN A 702 21.88 -9.35 -21.29
N TYR A 703 21.00 -10.33 -21.08
CA TYR A 703 20.90 -11.10 -19.81
C TYR A 703 21.07 -12.61 -19.99
N HIS A 704 21.90 -13.03 -20.94
CA HIS A 704 22.17 -14.45 -21.21
C HIS A 704 23.24 -15.05 -20.28
N LEU A 705 24.11 -14.23 -19.68
CA LEU A 705 25.17 -14.67 -18.75
C LEU A 705 24.88 -14.35 -17.29
N GLN A 706 24.04 -13.34 -17.02
CA GLN A 706 23.69 -12.90 -15.69
C GLN A 706 22.18 -12.70 -15.59
N PRO A 707 21.56 -12.97 -14.43
CA PRO A 707 20.12 -12.78 -14.28
C PRO A 707 19.75 -11.29 -14.42
N PRO A 708 18.55 -10.97 -14.91
CA PRO A 708 18.11 -9.58 -15.02
C PRO A 708 17.89 -8.88 -13.66
N LEU A 709 17.51 -9.64 -12.63
CA LEU A 709 17.27 -9.17 -11.27
C LEU A 709 17.86 -10.14 -10.23
N LYS A 710 18.34 -9.59 -9.11
CA LYS A 710 18.79 -10.32 -7.91
C LYS A 710 18.10 -9.73 -6.68
N PHE A 711 17.81 -10.55 -5.68
CA PHE A 711 17.18 -10.12 -4.43
C PHE A 711 18.05 -10.57 -3.26
N ALA A 712 18.27 -9.67 -2.30
CA ALA A 712 18.84 -10.05 -1.01
C ALA A 712 17.88 -11.02 -0.29
N PRO A 713 18.40 -11.93 0.57
CA PRO A 713 17.55 -12.84 1.34
C PRO A 713 16.46 -12.11 2.13
N GLY A 714 15.20 -12.52 1.98
CA GLY A 714 14.04 -11.93 2.67
C GLY A 714 13.56 -10.57 2.15
N TYR A 715 14.26 -9.96 1.19
CA TYR A 715 13.87 -8.63 0.68
C TYR A 715 12.50 -8.64 0.00
N LEU A 716 12.19 -9.66 -0.81
CA LEU A 716 10.91 -9.69 -1.54
C LEU A 716 9.71 -9.79 -0.59
N ASP A 717 9.85 -10.51 0.52
CA ASP A 717 8.80 -10.70 1.52
C ASP A 717 8.51 -9.42 2.30
N SER A 718 9.51 -8.54 2.46
CA SER A 718 9.39 -7.25 3.16
C SER A 718 9.23 -6.05 2.22
N ALA A 719 9.36 -6.25 0.90
CA ALA A 719 9.31 -5.17 -0.08
C ALA A 719 7.92 -4.47 -0.08
N PRO A 720 7.88 -3.13 -0.18
CA PRO A 720 6.61 -2.42 -0.34
C PRO A 720 5.83 -2.88 -1.58
N ASP A 721 4.50 -2.91 -1.51
CA ASP A 721 3.60 -3.30 -2.61
C ASP A 721 3.92 -2.62 -3.95
N THR A 722 4.38 -1.36 -3.92
CA THR A 722 4.74 -0.59 -5.12
C THR A 722 5.94 -1.16 -5.85
N VAL A 723 6.92 -1.69 -5.11
CA VAL A 723 8.10 -2.37 -5.65
C VAL A 723 7.79 -3.82 -5.97
N HIS A 724 7.09 -4.53 -5.07
CA HIS A 724 6.72 -5.94 -5.26
C HIS A 724 6.06 -6.18 -6.62
N LYS A 725 5.06 -5.35 -6.97
CA LYS A 725 4.35 -5.42 -8.27
C LYS A 725 5.25 -5.22 -9.50
N LEU A 726 6.42 -4.61 -9.35
CA LEU A 726 7.36 -4.40 -10.45
C LEU A 726 8.30 -5.58 -10.65
N VAL A 727 8.55 -6.39 -9.61
CA VAL A 727 9.65 -7.38 -9.59
C VAL A 727 9.19 -8.82 -9.34
N GLU A 728 7.97 -9.03 -8.82
CA GLU A 728 7.45 -10.36 -8.45
C GLU A 728 7.46 -11.36 -9.61
N TRP A 729 7.32 -10.88 -10.84
CA TRP A 729 7.32 -11.70 -12.06
C TRP A 729 8.57 -12.58 -12.15
N TRP A 730 9.72 -12.07 -11.72
CA TRP A 730 10.98 -12.80 -11.79
C TRP A 730 11.06 -13.93 -10.76
N ALA A 731 10.52 -13.71 -9.56
CA ALA A 731 10.42 -14.75 -8.54
C ALA A 731 9.51 -15.89 -9.01
N LEU A 732 8.37 -15.54 -9.60
CA LEU A 732 7.43 -16.51 -10.17
C LEU A 732 8.05 -17.32 -11.33
N GLU A 733 8.79 -16.68 -12.24
CA GLU A 733 9.49 -17.38 -13.31
C GLU A 733 10.56 -18.34 -12.78
N ARG A 734 11.33 -17.94 -11.76
CA ARG A 734 12.31 -18.83 -11.12
C ARG A 734 11.67 -20.03 -10.45
N GLN A 735 10.54 -19.82 -9.77
CA GLN A 735 9.81 -20.90 -9.13
C GLN A 735 9.26 -21.89 -10.16
N ALA A 736 8.68 -21.39 -11.26
CA ALA A 736 8.19 -22.23 -12.35
C ALA A 736 9.32 -23.04 -13.01
N ALA A 737 10.49 -22.42 -13.23
CA ALA A 737 11.66 -23.10 -13.79
C ALA A 737 12.18 -24.22 -12.86
N ALA A 738 12.22 -23.98 -11.54
CA ALA A 738 12.61 -25.00 -10.57
C ALA A 738 11.63 -26.19 -10.55
N GLN A 739 10.33 -25.91 -10.55
CA GLN A 739 9.28 -26.95 -10.63
C GLN A 739 9.37 -27.77 -11.92
N ALA A 740 9.64 -27.12 -13.06
CA ALA A 740 9.85 -27.81 -14.33
C ALA A 740 11.06 -28.75 -14.27
N ALA A 741 12.20 -28.29 -13.74
CA ALA A 741 13.40 -29.10 -13.58
C ALA A 741 13.18 -30.32 -12.65
N GLU A 742 12.44 -30.15 -11.55
CA GLU A 742 12.05 -31.25 -10.67
C GLU A 742 11.12 -32.26 -11.37
N SER A 743 10.22 -31.78 -12.23
CA SER A 743 9.29 -32.65 -12.99
C SER A 743 10.01 -33.47 -14.06
N GLU A 744 11.03 -32.91 -14.72
CA GLU A 744 11.89 -33.61 -15.69
C GLU A 744 12.74 -34.68 -15.00
N GLN A 745 13.26 -34.39 -13.80
CA GLN A 745 13.99 -35.37 -12.98
C GLN A 745 13.09 -36.53 -12.50
N ARG A 746 11.80 -36.26 -12.23
CA ARG A 746 10.83 -37.30 -11.82
C ARG A 746 10.24 -38.12 -12.97
N SER A 747 10.27 -37.62 -14.20
CA SER A 747 9.75 -38.33 -15.39
C SER A 747 10.84 -39.02 -16.21
N GLY A 748 12.11 -38.70 -15.96
CA GLY A 748 13.28 -39.36 -16.56
C GLY A 748 13.91 -40.49 -15.72
N GLY A 749 13.30 -40.89 -14.59
CA GLY A 749 13.70 -42.06 -13.79
C GLY A 749 12.61 -43.12 -13.79
#